data_AF-A0A3D5YCU7-F1
#
_entry.id   AF-A0A3D5YCU7-F1
#
_cell.length_a   1.000
_cell.length_b   1.000
_cell.length_c   1.000
_cell.angle_alpha   90.00
_cell.angle_beta   90.00
_cell.angle_gamma   90.00
#
_symmetry.space_group_name_H-M   'P 1'
#
loop_
_entity.id
_entity.type
_entity.pdbx_description
1 polymer ?
#
loop_
_entity_poly.entity_id
_entity_poly.type
_entity_poly.pdbx_seq_one_letter_code
_entity_poly.pdbx_strand_id
1 'polypeptide(L)'
;MIYGKVTGFSKVYALAYSQMGAEAEVWMVNTKTGEEILRFKEAVRYHEGGIPLSPIGALITAVSSALNIREIQKVRVVNELGWKLSEKIPAPAGRKAEARPLIKEVVSNVKEGPFGKGKVFKVAMEGEKGLIAIFEIGGFKKGLLMKEIKEGQYLGEYLSVPGDNIRDAPVIAYLRRSTGEESSFIDITGLLTIDTTPPPQVGGLNGRAFIDRLELSWIKTHSTELRGYRILRSTKPISGFEQIGFVEEERFIDNNVKAGEVYYYRIAAEDSAKNEGEQSEAMKLALRQKEHVVLTGEIKADLTLSAGIYIVRDEVTVAKGVILTVEPDSKFLCEKGSSIKVLGKMIANGKKEEWIEFSPKTPEDIWNGIIIDNGDASLLFVKASGARTALKFVNTPAHIQYTILEKNNTGVHATGTPSPSIAQSTIWHNSMGVLLDSSQTTITASDITQNKIGLQIVKSSPVIKEDNIYANEINIENPPTSPFDKGGEGGLTVQLDNNFFGTIVFEEMRFKGDIKVVTVLDDKYPNGKPVKVIVNPYSLLSPEEKKIKAAELLVSAGKYFRERNFGKAAAQFEDALILEESATTYYYLALSYQGMEDNDKALGFLKRGVEKFPLDSNLSKAYGLLLYQLGKDEDAKIAIKEALRLNPGDKQVKFILERLEGK
;
A
#
# COMPACT_ATOMS: atom_id res chain seq x y z
N MET A 1 -26.14 -47.18 -54.57
CA MET A 1 -25.04 -46.28 -54.17
C MET A 1 -25.25 -44.95 -54.85
N ILE A 2 -25.02 -43.84 -54.17
CA ILE A 2 -25.13 -42.50 -54.75
C ILE A 2 -23.71 -41.95 -54.87
N TYR A 3 -23.40 -41.39 -56.02
CA TYR A 3 -22.15 -40.71 -56.31
C TYR A 3 -22.45 -39.25 -56.67
N GLY A 4 -21.49 -38.38 -56.45
CA GLY A 4 -21.61 -36.99 -56.84
C GLY A 4 -20.26 -36.37 -57.15
N LYS A 5 -20.27 -35.36 -58.00
CA LYS A 5 -19.10 -34.58 -58.40
C LYS A 5 -19.47 -33.10 -58.45
N VAL A 6 -18.71 -32.26 -57.75
CA VAL A 6 -18.78 -30.81 -57.96
C VAL A 6 -18.20 -30.50 -59.34
N THR A 7 -19.00 -29.88 -60.19
CA THR A 7 -18.66 -29.62 -61.60
C THR A 7 -18.38 -28.15 -61.88
N GLY A 8 -18.74 -27.25 -60.95
CA GLY A 8 -18.40 -25.84 -61.03
C GLY A 8 -18.50 -25.13 -59.69
N PHE A 9 -17.57 -24.24 -59.41
CA PHE A 9 -17.67 -23.25 -58.34
C PHE A 9 -17.13 -21.93 -58.88
N SER A 10 -17.94 -20.88 -58.87
CA SER A 10 -17.60 -19.58 -59.45
C SER A 10 -17.70 -18.48 -58.40
N LYS A 11 -16.68 -17.61 -58.40
CA LYS A 11 -16.59 -16.46 -57.51
C LYS A 11 -15.98 -15.31 -58.31
N VAL A 12 -16.82 -14.41 -58.81
CA VAL A 12 -16.38 -13.26 -59.62
C VAL A 12 -16.57 -11.98 -58.80
N TYR A 13 -15.52 -11.15 -58.74
CA TYR A 13 -15.55 -9.82 -58.13
C TYR A 13 -15.07 -8.79 -59.15
N ALA A 14 -15.96 -7.88 -59.56
CA ALA A 14 -15.61 -6.77 -60.44
C ALA A 14 -16.35 -5.49 -60.00
N LEU A 15 -15.60 -4.49 -59.52
CA LEU A 15 -16.10 -3.16 -59.10
C LEU A 15 -17.25 -3.22 -58.06
N ALA A 16 -18.50 -3.22 -58.52
CA ALA A 16 -19.73 -3.25 -57.73
C ALA A 16 -20.58 -4.52 -57.96
N TYR A 17 -20.08 -5.45 -58.78
CA TYR A 17 -20.74 -6.69 -59.14
C TYR A 17 -20.00 -7.86 -58.49
N SER A 18 -20.71 -8.63 -57.67
CA SER A 18 -20.25 -9.93 -57.20
C SER A 18 -21.19 -11.03 -57.67
N GLN A 19 -20.63 -12.13 -58.14
CA GLN A 19 -21.40 -13.32 -58.50
C GLN A 19 -20.81 -14.54 -57.82
N MET A 20 -21.68 -15.33 -57.20
CA MET A 20 -21.32 -16.60 -56.59
C MET A 20 -22.22 -17.71 -57.08
N GLY A 21 -21.64 -18.86 -57.41
CA GLY A 21 -22.44 -20.02 -57.80
C GLY A 21 -21.72 -21.33 -57.59
N ALA A 22 -22.50 -22.37 -57.34
CA ALA A 22 -22.05 -23.75 -57.19
C ALA A 22 -22.87 -24.67 -58.11
N GLU A 23 -22.22 -25.70 -58.63
CA GLU A 23 -22.80 -26.66 -59.55
C GLU A 23 -22.29 -28.08 -59.23
N ALA A 24 -23.19 -29.05 -59.18
CA ALA A 24 -22.85 -30.44 -58.91
C ALA A 24 -23.70 -31.39 -59.77
N GLU A 25 -23.09 -32.52 -60.12
CA GLU A 25 -23.71 -33.65 -60.79
C GLU A 25 -23.83 -34.80 -59.80
N VAL A 26 -24.99 -35.44 -59.74
CA VAL A 26 -25.29 -36.60 -58.88
C VAL A 26 -25.81 -37.74 -59.74
N TRP A 27 -25.33 -38.95 -59.50
CA TRP A 27 -25.83 -40.16 -60.13
C TRP A 27 -25.98 -41.31 -59.14
N MET A 28 -26.97 -42.16 -59.37
CA MET A 28 -27.28 -43.30 -58.52
C MET A 28 -27.09 -44.59 -59.31
N VAL A 29 -26.47 -45.58 -58.69
CA VAL A 29 -26.17 -46.89 -59.28
C VAL A 29 -26.77 -47.98 -58.41
N ASN A 30 -27.40 -48.98 -59.03
CA ASN A 30 -27.88 -50.17 -58.36
C ASN A 30 -26.68 -51.01 -57.89
N THR A 31 -26.57 -51.28 -56.59
CA THR A 31 -25.39 -51.98 -56.04
C THR A 31 -25.35 -53.48 -56.36
N LYS A 32 -26.45 -54.05 -56.84
CA LYS A 32 -26.53 -55.47 -57.22
C LYS A 32 -26.26 -55.70 -58.70
N THR A 33 -26.76 -54.81 -59.56
CA THR A 33 -26.62 -54.95 -61.03
C THR A 33 -25.50 -54.08 -61.62
N GLY A 34 -25.05 -53.05 -60.89
CA GLY A 34 -24.08 -52.07 -61.39
C GLY A 34 -24.67 -51.06 -62.37
N GLU A 35 -25.96 -51.13 -62.67
CA GLU A 35 -26.63 -50.24 -63.63
C GLU A 35 -26.97 -48.88 -63.03
N GLU A 36 -26.83 -47.83 -63.84
CA GLU A 36 -27.22 -46.48 -63.48
C GLU A 36 -28.75 -46.37 -63.43
N ILE A 37 -29.25 -45.88 -62.30
CA ILE A 37 -30.68 -45.67 -62.05
C ILE A 37 -31.07 -44.25 -62.49
N LEU A 38 -30.23 -43.26 -62.21
CA LEU A 38 -30.46 -41.86 -62.54
C LEU A 38 -29.17 -41.05 -62.51
N ARG A 39 -29.13 -39.97 -63.29
CA ARG A 39 -28.06 -38.96 -63.29
C ARG A 39 -28.65 -37.61 -63.63
N PHE A 40 -28.31 -36.60 -62.84
CA PHE A 40 -28.74 -35.22 -63.09
C PHE A 40 -27.71 -34.23 -62.57
N LYS A 41 -27.82 -32.99 -63.05
CA LYS A 41 -26.93 -31.87 -62.71
C LYS A 41 -27.77 -30.69 -62.24
N GLU A 42 -27.30 -29.98 -61.22
CA GLU A 42 -27.93 -28.78 -60.69
C GLU A 42 -26.94 -27.65 -60.46
N ALA A 43 -27.43 -26.42 -60.57
CA ALA A 43 -26.67 -25.21 -60.34
C ALA A 43 -27.46 -24.17 -59.53
N VAL A 44 -26.76 -23.44 -58.67
CA VAL A 44 -27.28 -22.28 -57.94
C VAL A 44 -26.35 -21.10 -58.18
N ARG A 45 -26.91 -19.93 -58.48
CA ARG A 45 -26.16 -18.68 -58.74
C ARG A 45 -26.85 -17.49 -58.09
N TYR A 46 -26.08 -16.68 -57.37
CA TYR A 46 -26.49 -15.42 -56.77
C TYR A 46 -25.69 -14.26 -57.38
N HIS A 47 -26.36 -13.12 -57.59
CA HIS A 47 -25.77 -11.88 -58.09
C HIS A 47 -25.94 -10.78 -57.02
N GLU A 48 -24.87 -10.08 -56.63
CA GLU A 48 -24.94 -8.90 -55.77
C GLU A 48 -25.14 -7.62 -56.61
N GLY A 49 -26.19 -6.87 -56.30
CA GLY A 49 -26.50 -5.57 -56.91
C GLY A 49 -27.91 -5.11 -56.55
N GLY A 50 -28.07 -4.47 -55.38
CA GLY A 50 -29.37 -3.99 -54.87
C GLY A 50 -30.13 -5.02 -54.03
N ILE A 51 -30.87 -4.52 -53.03
CA ILE A 51 -31.62 -5.29 -52.02
C ILE A 51 -32.36 -6.48 -52.68
N PRO A 52 -32.24 -7.72 -52.17
CA PRO A 52 -32.88 -8.87 -52.79
C PRO A 52 -34.41 -8.68 -52.79
N LEU A 53 -35.00 -8.49 -53.97
CA LEU A 53 -36.46 -8.52 -54.19
C LEU A 53 -37.01 -9.96 -54.27
N SER A 54 -36.31 -10.93 -53.67
CA SER A 54 -36.92 -12.22 -53.37
C SER A 54 -37.66 -12.12 -52.03
N PRO A 55 -38.67 -12.96 -51.76
CA PRO A 55 -39.37 -13.00 -50.47
C PRO A 55 -38.43 -13.13 -49.25
N ILE A 56 -37.19 -13.55 -49.47
CA ILE A 56 -36.26 -14.07 -48.46
C ILE A 56 -35.16 -13.05 -48.09
N GLY A 57 -34.98 -11.95 -48.84
CA GLY A 57 -34.04 -10.86 -48.47
C GLY A 57 -34.36 -10.17 -47.13
N ALA A 58 -35.62 -10.24 -46.71
CA ALA A 58 -36.09 -9.68 -45.44
C ALA A 58 -35.54 -10.42 -44.21
N LEU A 59 -35.36 -11.75 -44.27
CA LEU A 59 -34.86 -12.54 -43.14
C LEU A 59 -33.39 -12.24 -42.83
N ILE A 60 -32.56 -12.11 -43.86
CA ILE A 60 -31.14 -11.75 -43.72
C ILE A 60 -31.01 -10.33 -43.15
N THR A 61 -31.84 -9.40 -43.61
CA THR A 61 -31.88 -8.03 -43.07
C THR A 61 -32.29 -8.01 -41.59
N ALA A 62 -33.11 -8.97 -41.15
CA ALA A 62 -33.56 -9.08 -39.76
C ALA A 62 -32.49 -9.62 -38.80
N VAL A 63 -31.51 -10.38 -39.31
CA VAL A 63 -30.47 -11.04 -38.50
C VAL A 63 -29.05 -10.61 -38.82
N SER A 64 -28.78 -9.73 -39.78
CA SER A 64 -27.41 -9.42 -40.20
C SER A 64 -27.14 -7.93 -40.32
N SER A 65 -26.01 -7.49 -39.77
CA SER A 65 -25.36 -6.25 -40.14
C SER A 65 -24.66 -6.36 -41.51
N ALA A 66 -24.53 -5.26 -42.26
CA ALA A 66 -24.01 -5.24 -43.64
C ALA A 66 -22.64 -5.93 -43.85
N LEU A 67 -21.87 -6.13 -42.78
CA LEU A 67 -20.54 -6.72 -42.80
C LEU A 67 -20.54 -8.27 -42.91
N ASN A 68 -21.63 -8.95 -42.51
CA ASN A 68 -21.66 -10.42 -42.43
C ASN A 68 -22.47 -11.10 -43.55
N ILE A 69 -23.18 -10.32 -44.38
CA ILE A 69 -24.07 -10.81 -45.45
C ILE A 69 -23.32 -11.73 -46.44
N ARG A 70 -22.07 -11.39 -46.77
CA ARG A 70 -21.27 -12.13 -47.77
C ARG A 70 -20.95 -13.57 -47.35
N GLU A 71 -20.72 -13.82 -46.06
CA GLU A 71 -20.43 -15.17 -45.57
C GLU A 71 -21.70 -16.02 -45.49
N ILE A 72 -22.83 -15.43 -45.06
CA ILE A 72 -24.13 -16.12 -45.04
C ILE A 72 -24.52 -16.56 -46.45
N GLN A 73 -24.32 -15.70 -47.46
CA GLN A 73 -24.62 -16.02 -48.85
C GLN A 73 -23.81 -17.21 -49.38
N LYS A 74 -22.52 -17.34 -49.00
CA LYS A 74 -21.69 -18.50 -49.41
C LYS A 74 -22.30 -19.82 -48.96
N VAL A 75 -22.67 -19.90 -47.69
CA VAL A 75 -23.23 -21.10 -47.07
C VAL A 75 -24.55 -21.48 -47.75
N ARG A 76 -25.35 -20.47 -48.06
CA ARG A 76 -26.65 -20.64 -48.71
C ARG A 76 -26.59 -21.21 -50.12
N VAL A 77 -25.62 -20.76 -50.94
CA VAL A 77 -25.41 -21.30 -52.30
C VAL A 77 -25.26 -22.82 -52.28
N VAL A 78 -24.51 -23.32 -51.31
CA VAL A 78 -24.24 -24.75 -51.14
C VAL A 78 -25.48 -25.47 -50.62
N ASN A 79 -26.19 -24.89 -49.64
CA ASN A 79 -27.40 -25.48 -49.07
C ASN A 79 -28.54 -25.62 -50.11
N GLU A 80 -28.82 -24.57 -50.87
CA GLU A 80 -29.84 -24.59 -51.92
C GLU A 80 -29.50 -25.60 -53.02
N LEU A 81 -28.21 -25.71 -53.37
CA LEU A 81 -27.77 -26.74 -54.32
C LEU A 81 -28.06 -28.14 -53.77
N GLY A 82 -27.76 -28.39 -52.50
CA GLY A 82 -28.09 -29.64 -51.82
C GLY A 82 -29.59 -29.97 -51.87
N TRP A 83 -30.45 -28.99 -51.61
CA TRP A 83 -31.90 -29.12 -51.72
C TRP A 83 -32.36 -29.52 -53.12
N LYS A 84 -31.96 -28.76 -54.16
CA LYS A 84 -32.32 -29.06 -55.55
C LYS A 84 -31.86 -30.46 -55.98
N LEU A 85 -30.69 -30.88 -55.51
CA LEU A 85 -30.21 -32.23 -55.77
C LEU A 85 -31.07 -33.27 -55.04
N SER A 86 -31.42 -33.06 -53.78
CA SER A 86 -32.22 -34.00 -52.99
C SER A 86 -33.64 -34.17 -53.52
N GLU A 87 -34.29 -33.11 -54.00
CA GLU A 87 -35.66 -33.18 -54.57
C GLU A 87 -35.77 -34.11 -55.78
N LYS A 88 -34.68 -34.27 -56.53
CA LYS A 88 -34.63 -35.12 -57.73
C LYS A 88 -34.32 -36.59 -57.43
N ILE A 89 -34.02 -36.93 -56.18
CA ILE A 89 -33.76 -38.32 -55.76
C ILE A 89 -35.09 -39.02 -55.51
N PRO A 90 -35.43 -40.10 -56.25
CA PRO A 90 -36.72 -40.77 -56.13
C PRO A 90 -36.84 -41.55 -54.82
N ALA A 91 -38.03 -41.55 -54.23
CA ALA A 91 -38.35 -42.37 -53.06
C ALA A 91 -38.50 -43.86 -53.45
N PRO A 92 -38.18 -44.82 -52.55
CA PRO A 92 -38.37 -46.25 -52.82
C PRO A 92 -39.85 -46.61 -53.02
N ALA A 93 -40.16 -47.44 -54.02
CA ALA A 93 -41.52 -47.92 -54.25
C ALA A 93 -42.06 -48.68 -53.02
N GLY A 94 -43.29 -48.36 -52.61
CA GLY A 94 -44.00 -49.04 -51.50
C GLY A 94 -43.84 -48.41 -50.11
N ARG A 95 -43.00 -47.38 -49.93
CA ARG A 95 -42.99 -46.54 -48.71
C ARG A 95 -43.71 -45.22 -48.97
N LYS A 96 -44.77 -44.92 -48.22
CA LYS A 96 -45.24 -43.53 -48.08
C LYS A 96 -44.20 -42.78 -47.27
N ALA A 97 -43.64 -41.70 -47.83
CA ALA A 97 -42.84 -40.77 -47.04
C ALA A 97 -43.72 -40.15 -45.95
N GLU A 98 -43.27 -40.14 -44.70
CA GLU A 98 -43.91 -39.33 -43.65
C GLU A 98 -43.86 -37.87 -44.08
N ALA A 99 -45.01 -37.19 -44.15
CA ALA A 99 -45.11 -35.79 -44.55
C ALA A 99 -44.71 -34.85 -43.40
N ARG A 100 -43.44 -34.92 -42.99
CA ARG A 100 -42.88 -34.05 -41.95
C ARG A 100 -42.87 -32.59 -42.42
N PRO A 101 -42.93 -31.61 -41.50
CA PRO A 101 -42.86 -30.19 -41.84
C PRO A 101 -41.62 -29.84 -42.66
N LEU A 102 -41.76 -29.12 -43.76
CA LEU A 102 -40.62 -28.66 -44.54
C LEU A 102 -39.94 -27.45 -43.88
N ILE A 103 -38.64 -27.58 -43.57
CA ILE A 103 -37.77 -26.44 -43.25
C ILE A 103 -36.83 -26.26 -44.43
N LYS A 104 -36.88 -25.09 -45.09
CA LYS A 104 -36.02 -24.80 -46.25
C LYS A 104 -34.65 -24.30 -45.81
N GLU A 105 -34.62 -23.43 -44.81
CA GLU A 105 -33.41 -22.72 -44.42
C GLU A 105 -33.48 -22.23 -42.96
N VAL A 106 -32.33 -22.23 -42.30
CA VAL A 106 -32.10 -21.55 -41.02
C VAL A 106 -30.83 -20.72 -41.14
N VAL A 107 -30.90 -19.46 -40.73
CA VAL A 107 -29.77 -18.54 -40.66
C VAL A 107 -29.78 -17.79 -39.34
N SER A 108 -28.62 -17.41 -38.84
CA SER A 108 -28.51 -16.63 -37.61
C SER A 108 -27.45 -15.54 -37.70
N ASN A 109 -27.39 -14.71 -36.66
CA ASN A 109 -26.35 -13.70 -36.51
C ASN A 109 -25.10 -14.22 -35.79
N VAL A 110 -24.86 -15.53 -35.76
CA VAL A 110 -23.80 -16.19 -34.98
C VAL A 110 -22.39 -15.59 -35.21
N LYS A 111 -22.13 -15.05 -36.40
CA LYS A 111 -20.87 -14.37 -36.76
C LYS A 111 -20.65 -13.01 -36.11
N GLU A 112 -21.66 -12.43 -35.47
CA GLU A 112 -21.53 -11.22 -34.67
C GLU A 112 -21.02 -11.50 -33.25
N GLY A 113 -20.94 -12.77 -32.87
CA GLY A 113 -20.41 -13.21 -31.58
C GLY A 113 -18.88 -13.09 -31.47
N PRO A 114 -18.32 -13.36 -30.27
CA PRO A 114 -19.02 -13.87 -29.09
C PRO A 114 -20.00 -12.85 -28.49
N PHE A 115 -21.15 -13.33 -28.02
CA PHE A 115 -22.23 -12.49 -27.52
C PHE A 115 -22.05 -12.18 -26.03
N GLY A 116 -21.73 -10.93 -25.73
CA GLY A 116 -21.67 -10.37 -24.37
C GLY A 116 -23.03 -10.20 -23.69
N LYS A 117 -23.02 -9.82 -22.41
CA LYS A 117 -24.24 -9.52 -21.63
C LYS A 117 -25.11 -8.47 -22.35
N GLY A 118 -26.42 -8.73 -22.46
CA GLY A 118 -27.39 -7.82 -23.05
C GLY A 118 -27.37 -7.77 -24.58
N LYS A 119 -26.51 -8.56 -25.24
CA LYS A 119 -26.55 -8.74 -26.70
C LYS A 119 -27.66 -9.72 -27.07
N VAL A 120 -28.24 -9.52 -28.25
CA VAL A 120 -29.34 -10.35 -28.77
C VAL A 120 -28.80 -11.24 -29.89
N PHE A 121 -28.90 -12.53 -29.68
CA PHE A 121 -28.72 -13.55 -30.71
C PHE A 121 -30.04 -13.77 -31.44
N LYS A 122 -30.02 -13.82 -32.77
CA LYS A 122 -31.22 -13.92 -33.61
C LYS A 122 -31.10 -15.10 -34.56
N VAL A 123 -32.19 -15.86 -34.68
CA VAL A 123 -32.33 -17.01 -35.58
C VAL A 123 -33.54 -16.80 -36.46
N ALA A 124 -33.36 -16.87 -37.77
CA ALA A 124 -34.43 -16.82 -38.75
C ALA A 124 -34.55 -18.18 -39.44
N MET A 125 -35.80 -18.61 -39.67
CA MET A 125 -36.10 -19.86 -40.35
C MET A 125 -37.17 -19.64 -41.43
N GLU A 126 -37.00 -20.28 -42.58
CA GLU A 126 -38.04 -20.39 -43.60
C GLU A 126 -38.55 -21.84 -43.67
N GLY A 127 -39.87 -22.02 -43.61
CA GLY A 127 -40.50 -23.34 -43.67
C GLY A 127 -41.98 -23.25 -44.03
N GLU A 128 -42.72 -24.32 -43.74
CA GLU A 128 -44.17 -24.33 -43.89
C GLU A 128 -44.85 -23.31 -42.97
N LYS A 129 -45.84 -22.58 -43.50
CA LYS A 129 -46.56 -21.52 -42.79
C LYS A 129 -47.53 -22.04 -41.73
N GLY A 130 -47.78 -21.23 -40.71
CA GLY A 130 -48.78 -21.48 -39.67
C GLY A 130 -48.42 -22.61 -38.68
N LEU A 131 -47.16 -23.06 -38.66
CA LEU A 131 -46.68 -24.11 -37.75
C LEU A 131 -45.95 -23.53 -36.53
N ILE A 132 -45.70 -24.37 -35.51
CA ILE A 132 -44.97 -23.97 -34.31
C ILE A 132 -43.47 -24.09 -34.58
N ALA A 133 -42.77 -22.97 -34.51
CA ALA A 133 -41.33 -22.90 -34.68
C ALA A 133 -40.62 -22.67 -33.34
N ILE A 134 -39.60 -23.46 -33.05
CA ILE A 134 -38.72 -23.30 -31.88
C ILE A 134 -37.26 -23.44 -32.31
N PHE A 135 -36.33 -22.94 -31.51
CA PHE A 135 -34.91 -23.24 -31.67
C PHE A 135 -34.26 -23.63 -30.35
N GLU A 136 -33.11 -24.29 -30.43
CA GLU A 136 -32.25 -24.61 -29.31
C GLU A 136 -30.80 -24.19 -29.60
N ILE A 137 -30.04 -24.01 -28.53
CA ILE A 137 -28.62 -23.67 -28.53
C ILE A 137 -27.90 -24.80 -27.81
N GLY A 138 -27.28 -25.74 -28.53
CA GLY A 138 -26.34 -26.75 -28.01
C GLY A 138 -26.76 -27.50 -26.74
N GLY A 139 -28.07 -27.66 -26.50
CA GLY A 139 -28.62 -28.15 -25.24
C GLY A 139 -28.55 -27.19 -24.04
N PHE A 140 -27.86 -26.06 -24.16
CA PHE A 140 -27.78 -24.97 -23.17
C PHE A 140 -29.14 -24.29 -22.95
N LYS A 141 -29.85 -23.96 -24.03
CA LYS A 141 -31.23 -23.46 -24.00
C LYS A 141 -32.06 -24.22 -25.02
N LYS A 142 -33.23 -24.71 -24.60
CA LYS A 142 -34.12 -25.53 -25.42
C LYS A 142 -35.51 -24.90 -25.48
N GLY A 143 -36.22 -25.15 -26.59
CA GLY A 143 -37.62 -24.74 -26.74
C GLY A 143 -37.82 -23.23 -26.83
N LEU A 144 -36.84 -22.49 -27.35
CA LEU A 144 -36.95 -21.04 -27.55
C LEU A 144 -37.93 -20.77 -28.69
N LEU A 145 -39.06 -20.14 -28.40
CA LEU A 145 -40.12 -19.89 -29.38
C LEU A 145 -39.66 -18.91 -30.47
N MET A 146 -40.06 -19.19 -31.72
CA MET A 146 -39.90 -18.29 -32.86
C MET A 146 -41.26 -17.75 -33.28
N LYS A 147 -41.31 -16.47 -33.64
CA LYS A 147 -42.53 -15.80 -34.10
C LYS A 147 -42.60 -15.82 -35.62
N GLU A 148 -43.74 -16.22 -36.17
CA GLU A 148 -44.01 -16.06 -37.60
C GLU A 148 -44.19 -14.57 -37.93
N ILE A 149 -43.23 -13.98 -38.65
CA ILE A 149 -43.22 -12.56 -39.02
C ILE A 149 -43.83 -12.30 -40.39
N LYS A 150 -43.81 -13.31 -41.27
CA LYS A 150 -44.49 -13.39 -42.57
C LYS A 150 -44.86 -14.84 -42.81
N GLU A 151 -45.78 -15.11 -43.74
CA GLU A 151 -46.16 -16.50 -44.06
C GLU A 151 -44.93 -17.38 -44.33
N GLY A 152 -44.73 -18.40 -43.49
CA GLY A 152 -43.62 -19.36 -43.59
C GLY A 152 -42.26 -18.82 -43.13
N GLN A 153 -42.19 -17.61 -42.56
CA GLN A 153 -40.96 -16.98 -42.08
C GLN A 153 -41.02 -16.74 -40.57
N TYR A 154 -40.08 -17.35 -39.85
CA TYR A 154 -40.03 -17.36 -38.39
C TYR A 154 -38.78 -16.64 -37.89
N LEU A 155 -38.90 -15.83 -36.85
CA LEU A 155 -37.80 -15.15 -36.18
C LEU A 155 -37.82 -15.49 -34.69
N GLY A 156 -36.72 -16.06 -34.20
CA GLY A 156 -36.42 -16.25 -32.79
C GLY A 156 -35.34 -15.27 -32.33
N GLU A 157 -35.46 -14.80 -31.11
CA GLU A 157 -34.48 -13.93 -30.47
C GLU A 157 -34.12 -14.48 -29.08
N TYR A 158 -32.85 -14.43 -28.72
CA TYR A 158 -32.35 -14.80 -27.41
C TYR A 158 -31.49 -13.67 -26.86
N LEU A 159 -31.87 -13.13 -25.70
CA LEU A 159 -31.09 -12.13 -24.98
C LEU A 159 -30.06 -12.84 -24.10
N SER A 160 -28.78 -12.58 -24.32
CA SER A 160 -27.70 -13.09 -23.45
C SER A 160 -27.80 -12.47 -22.06
N VAL A 161 -28.02 -13.30 -21.04
CA VAL A 161 -28.18 -12.88 -19.63
C VAL A 161 -26.95 -13.25 -18.81
N PRO A 162 -26.69 -12.58 -17.67
CA PRO A 162 -25.55 -12.91 -16.81
C PRO A 162 -25.49 -14.40 -16.45
N GLY A 163 -24.32 -15.01 -16.62
CA GLY A 163 -24.09 -16.43 -16.36
C GLY A 163 -24.22 -17.32 -17.60
N ASP A 164 -24.74 -16.78 -18.71
CA ASP A 164 -24.70 -17.47 -20.00
C ASP A 164 -23.24 -17.53 -20.47
N ASN A 165 -22.67 -18.74 -20.46
CA ASN A 165 -21.31 -18.99 -20.94
C ASN A 165 -21.30 -20.32 -21.69
N ILE A 166 -21.22 -20.24 -23.01
CA ILE A 166 -21.18 -21.41 -23.90
C ILE A 166 -20.21 -21.12 -25.04
N ARG A 167 -19.43 -22.13 -25.43
CA ARG A 167 -18.49 -22.05 -26.53
C ARG A 167 -18.92 -23.02 -27.62
N ASP A 168 -18.89 -22.55 -28.86
CA ASP A 168 -19.06 -23.34 -30.07
C ASP A 168 -20.33 -24.24 -30.07
N ALA A 169 -21.46 -23.73 -29.57
CA ALA A 169 -22.72 -24.46 -29.54
C ALA A 169 -23.42 -24.48 -30.91
N PRO A 170 -23.90 -25.64 -31.38
CA PRO A 170 -24.75 -25.70 -32.57
C PRO A 170 -26.12 -25.07 -32.27
N VAL A 171 -26.70 -24.43 -33.28
CA VAL A 171 -28.05 -23.86 -33.19
C VAL A 171 -28.97 -24.71 -34.05
N ILE A 172 -30.07 -25.20 -33.50
CA ILE A 172 -30.98 -26.11 -34.20
C ILE A 172 -32.40 -25.53 -34.13
N ALA A 173 -33.02 -25.29 -35.27
CA ALA A 173 -34.42 -24.91 -35.34
C ALA A 173 -35.29 -26.14 -35.58
N TYR A 174 -36.51 -26.12 -35.04
CA TYR A 174 -37.51 -27.15 -35.20
C TYR A 174 -38.82 -26.52 -35.67
N LEU A 175 -39.52 -27.23 -36.53
CA LEU A 175 -40.83 -26.86 -37.03
C LEU A 175 -41.79 -28.03 -36.80
N ARG A 176 -42.90 -27.77 -36.08
CA ARG A 176 -43.81 -28.79 -35.58
C ARG A 176 -45.26 -28.52 -35.97
N ARG A 177 -45.97 -29.57 -36.42
CA ARG A 177 -47.43 -29.56 -36.59
C ARG A 177 -48.16 -29.82 -35.28
N SER A 178 -49.41 -29.37 -35.19
CA SER A 178 -50.30 -29.69 -34.05
C SER A 178 -50.53 -31.19 -33.85
N THR A 179 -50.38 -32.00 -34.90
CA THR A 179 -50.45 -33.47 -34.93
C THR A 179 -49.22 -34.16 -34.35
N GLY A 180 -48.13 -33.43 -34.07
CA GLY A 180 -46.93 -33.94 -33.42
C GLY A 180 -45.76 -34.25 -34.35
N GLU A 181 -45.94 -34.22 -35.67
CA GLU A 181 -44.82 -34.37 -36.61
C GLU A 181 -43.88 -33.16 -36.55
N GLU A 182 -42.57 -33.43 -36.52
CA GLU A 182 -41.52 -32.43 -36.37
C GLU A 182 -40.37 -32.67 -37.34
N SER A 183 -39.82 -31.58 -37.85
CA SER A 183 -38.53 -31.53 -38.55
C SER A 183 -37.57 -30.62 -37.80
N SER A 184 -36.28 -30.88 -37.95
CA SER A 184 -35.22 -30.03 -37.42
C SER A 184 -34.21 -29.65 -38.50
N PHE A 185 -33.55 -28.51 -38.31
CA PHE A 185 -32.51 -28.01 -39.20
C PHE A 185 -31.43 -27.32 -38.37
N ILE A 186 -30.17 -27.74 -38.56
CA ILE A 186 -29.01 -27.15 -37.88
C ILE A 186 -28.59 -25.91 -38.67
N ASP A 187 -28.41 -24.78 -37.97
CA ASP A 187 -27.80 -23.59 -38.53
C ASP A 187 -26.38 -23.90 -39.02
N ILE A 188 -26.19 -23.76 -40.32
CA ILE A 188 -24.94 -24.03 -41.03
C ILE A 188 -24.07 -22.78 -41.16
N THR A 189 -24.53 -21.62 -40.66
CA THR A 189 -23.76 -20.36 -40.72
C THR A 189 -22.60 -20.34 -39.72
N GLY A 190 -22.68 -21.08 -38.60
CA GLY A 190 -21.60 -21.19 -37.63
C GLY A 190 -22.02 -21.75 -36.28
N LEU A 191 -21.09 -21.76 -35.33
CA LEU A 191 -21.32 -22.20 -33.95
C LEU A 191 -21.38 -20.97 -33.02
N LEU A 192 -22.32 -21.00 -32.07
CA LEU A 192 -22.60 -19.90 -31.17
C LEU A 192 -21.71 -19.92 -29.93
N THR A 193 -21.05 -18.79 -29.70
CA THR A 193 -20.34 -18.51 -28.46
C THR A 193 -21.01 -17.35 -27.74
N ILE A 194 -21.40 -17.58 -26.49
CA ILE A 194 -21.90 -16.56 -25.57
C ILE A 194 -20.91 -16.52 -24.42
N ASP A 195 -20.41 -15.33 -24.10
CA ASP A 195 -19.53 -15.11 -22.97
C ASP A 195 -20.03 -13.88 -22.24
N THR A 196 -20.54 -14.06 -21.03
CA THR A 196 -21.05 -12.96 -20.19
C THR A 196 -20.17 -12.71 -18.97
N THR A 197 -18.98 -13.32 -18.92
CA THR A 197 -18.06 -13.22 -17.81
C THR A 197 -17.10 -12.05 -18.04
N PRO A 198 -17.27 -10.91 -17.35
CA PRO A 198 -16.38 -9.78 -17.56
C PRO A 198 -14.97 -10.06 -16.99
N PRO A 199 -13.94 -9.38 -17.51
CA PRO A 199 -12.61 -9.38 -16.89
C PRO A 199 -12.64 -8.91 -15.43
N PRO A 200 -11.67 -9.36 -14.60
CA PRO A 200 -11.48 -8.81 -13.26
C PRO A 200 -11.21 -7.29 -13.26
N GLN A 201 -11.45 -6.65 -12.11
CA GLN A 201 -11.16 -5.22 -11.91
C GLN A 201 -9.66 -4.94 -12.14
N VAL A 202 -9.37 -3.81 -12.80
CA VAL A 202 -7.99 -3.37 -13.03
C VAL A 202 -7.35 -2.88 -11.71
N GLY A 203 -6.24 -3.50 -11.33
CA GLY A 203 -5.47 -3.16 -10.14
C GLY A 203 -4.23 -2.30 -10.42
N GLY A 204 -3.73 -1.63 -9.38
CA GLY A 204 -2.43 -0.93 -9.43
C GLY A 204 -2.38 0.27 -10.38
N LEU A 205 -3.53 0.94 -10.61
CA LEU A 205 -3.56 2.19 -11.38
C LEU A 205 -2.64 3.22 -10.74
N ASN A 206 -1.69 3.71 -11.52
CA ASN A 206 -0.74 4.74 -11.17
C ASN A 206 -0.73 5.84 -12.24
N GLY A 207 -0.35 7.05 -11.85
CA GLY A 207 -0.36 8.22 -12.71
C GLY A 207 0.87 9.10 -12.49
N ARG A 208 1.40 9.67 -13.57
CA ARG A 208 2.50 10.63 -13.53
C ARG A 208 2.12 11.89 -14.28
N ALA A 209 2.22 13.02 -13.60
CA ALA A 209 1.98 14.32 -14.20
C ALA A 209 3.25 14.90 -14.81
N PHE A 210 3.14 15.42 -16.03
CA PHE A 210 4.16 16.24 -16.68
C PHE A 210 3.61 17.65 -16.93
N ILE A 211 4.42 18.51 -17.54
CA ILE A 211 4.04 19.90 -17.84
C ILE A 211 3.04 19.97 -19.01
N ASP A 212 3.09 18.99 -19.92
CA ASP A 212 2.35 18.97 -21.19
C ASP A 212 1.44 17.76 -21.36
N ARG A 213 1.52 16.76 -20.48
CA ARG A 213 0.75 15.52 -20.57
C ARG A 213 0.57 14.84 -19.22
N LEU A 214 -0.39 13.92 -19.15
CA LEU A 214 -0.57 12.99 -18.03
C LEU A 214 -0.33 11.57 -18.53
N GLU A 215 0.48 10.80 -17.81
CA GLU A 215 0.75 9.40 -18.13
C GLU A 215 0.08 8.50 -17.09
N LEU A 216 -0.60 7.45 -17.56
CA LEU A 216 -1.24 6.44 -16.74
C LEU A 216 -0.57 5.09 -17.01
N SER A 217 -0.43 4.28 -15.96
CA SER A 217 0.06 2.91 -16.02
C SER A 217 -0.66 2.04 -15.01
N TRP A 218 -0.85 0.75 -15.29
CA TRP A 218 -1.53 -0.17 -14.38
C TRP A 218 -0.93 -1.58 -14.47
N ILE A 219 -1.37 -2.46 -13.57
CA ILE A 219 -0.96 -3.87 -13.60
C ILE A 219 -1.80 -4.60 -14.65
N LYS A 220 -1.14 -5.43 -15.46
CA LYS A 220 -1.80 -6.27 -16.45
C LYS A 220 -2.90 -7.13 -15.81
N THR A 221 -4.11 -7.02 -16.34
CA THR A 221 -5.23 -7.86 -15.91
C THR A 221 -5.10 -9.25 -16.50
N HIS A 222 -5.17 -10.27 -15.66
CA HIS A 222 -5.11 -11.66 -16.10
C HIS A 222 -6.50 -12.14 -16.51
N SER A 223 -6.76 -12.14 -17.82
CA SER A 223 -7.92 -12.76 -18.44
C SER A 223 -7.49 -13.48 -19.72
N THR A 224 -8.04 -14.67 -19.98
CA THR A 224 -7.70 -15.49 -21.15
C THR A 224 -8.15 -14.88 -22.46
N GLU A 225 -9.16 -14.01 -22.42
CA GLU A 225 -9.79 -13.38 -23.58
C GLU A 225 -9.63 -11.85 -23.54
N LEU A 226 -8.62 -11.33 -22.82
CA LEU A 226 -8.42 -9.89 -22.70
C LEU A 226 -8.18 -9.25 -24.07
N ARG A 227 -9.03 -8.29 -24.42
CA ARG A 227 -8.89 -7.50 -25.64
C ARG A 227 -8.15 -6.19 -25.40
N GLY A 228 -8.32 -5.56 -24.25
CA GLY A 228 -7.64 -4.32 -23.90
C GLY A 228 -8.32 -3.58 -22.76
N TYR A 229 -8.11 -2.27 -22.70
CA TYR A 229 -8.53 -1.41 -21.60
C TYR A 229 -9.24 -0.16 -22.11
N ARG A 230 -10.39 0.15 -21.53
CA ARG A 230 -11.09 1.42 -21.69
C ARG A 230 -10.52 2.44 -20.72
N ILE A 231 -10.13 3.59 -21.25
CA ILE A 231 -9.64 4.71 -20.46
C ILE A 231 -10.77 5.73 -20.31
N LEU A 232 -11.17 5.94 -19.07
CA LEU A 232 -12.28 6.82 -18.70
C LEU A 232 -11.73 8.04 -17.97
N ARG A 233 -12.22 9.23 -18.30
CA ARG A 233 -11.81 10.50 -17.69
C ARG A 233 -13.03 11.34 -17.30
N SER A 234 -12.94 12.01 -16.14
CA SER A 234 -13.91 13.00 -15.68
C SER A 234 -13.20 14.21 -15.08
N THR A 235 -13.87 15.36 -15.03
CA THR A 235 -13.46 16.52 -14.21
C THR A 235 -14.15 16.52 -12.83
N LYS A 236 -15.01 15.53 -12.57
CA LYS A 236 -15.70 15.32 -11.30
C LYS A 236 -15.21 14.01 -10.66
N PRO A 237 -15.08 13.94 -9.33
CA PRO A 237 -14.48 12.78 -8.66
C PRO A 237 -15.27 11.47 -8.80
N ILE A 238 -16.61 11.55 -8.91
CA ILE A 238 -17.50 10.38 -8.78
C ILE A 238 -18.27 10.08 -10.07
N SER A 239 -18.64 11.10 -10.85
CA SER A 239 -19.55 10.97 -12.00
C SER A 239 -19.02 11.67 -13.24
N GLY A 240 -19.68 11.50 -14.39
CA GLY A 240 -19.30 12.18 -15.64
C GLY A 240 -18.06 11.61 -16.32
N PHE A 241 -17.71 10.35 -16.04
CA PHE A 241 -16.63 9.65 -16.71
C PHE A 241 -16.99 9.35 -18.16
N GLU A 242 -16.19 9.86 -19.09
CA GLU A 242 -16.31 9.62 -20.53
C GLU A 242 -15.11 8.82 -21.03
N GLN A 243 -15.32 7.95 -22.01
CA GLN A 243 -14.24 7.20 -22.62
C GLN A 243 -13.41 8.12 -23.53
N ILE A 244 -12.11 8.23 -23.22
CA ILE A 244 -11.16 9.04 -23.99
C ILE A 244 -10.19 8.19 -24.83
N GLY A 245 -10.15 6.88 -24.59
CA GLY A 245 -9.24 5.98 -25.28
C GLY A 245 -9.56 4.50 -25.07
N PHE A 246 -9.00 3.67 -25.95
CA PHE A 246 -8.94 2.22 -25.80
C PHE A 246 -7.54 1.76 -26.20
N VAL A 247 -6.87 1.01 -25.32
CA VAL A 247 -5.48 0.55 -25.54
C VAL A 247 -5.33 -0.90 -25.16
N GLU A 248 -4.44 -1.61 -25.86
CA GLU A 248 -4.10 -3.01 -25.54
C GLU A 248 -2.92 -3.12 -24.55
N GLU A 249 -2.10 -2.06 -24.49
CA GLU A 249 -0.97 -1.94 -23.57
C GLU A 249 -1.40 -1.44 -22.18
N GLU A 250 -0.60 -1.73 -21.15
CA GLU A 250 -0.86 -1.32 -19.76
C GLU A 250 -0.45 0.14 -19.46
N ARG A 251 -0.53 1.01 -20.47
CA ARG A 251 -0.18 2.42 -20.39
C ARG A 251 -1.05 3.29 -21.29
N PHE A 252 -1.28 4.53 -20.87
CA PHE A 252 -1.97 5.53 -21.66
C PHE A 252 -1.37 6.92 -21.44
N ILE A 253 -1.28 7.72 -22.51
CA ILE A 253 -0.79 9.09 -22.45
C ILE A 253 -1.93 10.02 -22.85
N ASP A 254 -2.35 10.86 -21.92
CA ASP A 254 -3.32 11.92 -22.16
C ASP A 254 -2.60 13.25 -22.45
N ASN A 255 -2.60 13.64 -23.72
CA ASN A 255 -2.06 14.93 -24.18
C ASN A 255 -3.16 16.01 -24.30
N ASN A 256 -4.43 15.67 -24.09
CA ASN A 256 -5.55 16.59 -24.28
C ASN A 256 -6.06 17.11 -22.93
N VAL A 257 -5.14 17.71 -22.17
CA VAL A 257 -5.33 18.17 -20.79
C VAL A 257 -4.93 19.64 -20.68
N LYS A 258 -5.66 20.39 -19.86
CA LYS A 258 -5.43 21.83 -19.68
C LYS A 258 -4.71 22.12 -18.37
N ALA A 259 -3.84 23.12 -18.40
CA ALA A 259 -3.18 23.61 -17.19
C ALA A 259 -4.22 24.17 -16.21
N GLY A 260 -4.07 23.84 -14.92
CA GLY A 260 -5.00 24.26 -13.87
C GLY A 260 -6.29 23.43 -13.75
N GLU A 261 -6.58 22.52 -14.69
CA GLU A 261 -7.69 21.57 -14.54
C GLU A 261 -7.24 20.29 -13.81
N VAL A 262 -8.15 19.75 -12.99
CA VAL A 262 -7.99 18.45 -12.34
C VAL A 262 -8.82 17.42 -13.09
N TYR A 263 -8.20 16.27 -13.37
CA TYR A 263 -8.83 15.13 -14.02
C TYR A 263 -8.83 13.92 -13.11
N TYR A 264 -9.88 13.12 -13.22
CA TYR A 264 -10.07 11.85 -12.54
C TYR A 264 -10.10 10.76 -13.60
N TYR A 265 -9.28 9.73 -13.44
CA TYR A 265 -9.17 8.62 -14.39
C TYR A 265 -9.64 7.31 -13.77
N ARG A 266 -10.33 6.50 -14.57
CA ARG A 266 -10.66 5.11 -14.26
C ARG A 266 -10.31 4.24 -15.45
N ILE A 267 -10.02 2.98 -15.17
CA ILE A 267 -9.70 2.00 -16.20
C ILE A 267 -10.59 0.77 -16.01
N ALA A 268 -11.18 0.30 -17.10
CA ALA A 268 -11.90 -0.97 -17.13
C ALA A 268 -11.27 -1.88 -18.18
N ALA A 269 -11.00 -3.13 -17.81
CA ALA A 269 -10.59 -4.15 -18.77
C ALA A 269 -11.79 -4.57 -19.63
N GLU A 270 -11.54 -4.90 -20.89
CA GLU A 270 -12.54 -5.41 -21.83
C GLU A 270 -12.02 -6.71 -22.46
N ASP A 271 -12.90 -7.71 -22.59
CA ASP A 271 -12.60 -8.96 -23.28
C ASP A 271 -12.98 -8.94 -24.77
N SER A 272 -12.67 -10.04 -25.47
CA SER A 272 -13.03 -10.26 -26.87
C SER A 272 -14.55 -10.25 -27.13
N ALA A 273 -15.38 -10.56 -26.13
CA ALA A 273 -16.84 -10.49 -26.18
C ALA A 273 -17.41 -9.10 -25.86
N LYS A 274 -16.53 -8.12 -25.62
CA LYS A 274 -16.84 -6.74 -25.24
C LYS A 274 -17.56 -6.63 -23.89
N ASN A 275 -17.35 -7.59 -22.98
CA ASN A 275 -17.75 -7.41 -21.59
C ASN A 275 -16.77 -6.46 -20.91
N GLU A 276 -17.31 -5.44 -20.25
CA GLU A 276 -16.55 -4.49 -19.44
C GLU A 276 -16.40 -5.04 -18.02
N GLY A 277 -15.15 -5.13 -17.54
CA GLY A 277 -14.79 -5.40 -16.16
C GLY A 277 -15.21 -4.27 -15.23
N GLU A 278 -15.16 -4.54 -13.93
CA GLU A 278 -15.34 -3.48 -12.95
C GLU A 278 -14.26 -2.39 -13.13
N GLN A 279 -14.67 -1.12 -13.05
CA GLN A 279 -13.76 0.02 -13.17
C GLN A 279 -12.83 0.07 -11.97
N SER A 280 -11.57 0.46 -12.19
CA SER A 280 -10.63 0.74 -11.10
C SER A 280 -11.14 1.87 -10.19
N GLU A 281 -10.52 1.98 -9.01
CA GLU A 281 -10.61 3.21 -8.21
C GLU A 281 -10.18 4.44 -9.03
N ALA A 282 -10.76 5.61 -8.70
CA ALA A 282 -10.48 6.85 -9.43
C ALA A 282 -9.10 7.41 -9.05
N MET A 283 -8.28 7.71 -10.06
CA MET A 283 -6.99 8.38 -9.91
C MET A 283 -7.11 9.87 -10.21
N LYS A 284 -6.78 10.74 -9.25
CA LYS A 284 -6.76 12.20 -9.42
C LYS A 284 -5.40 12.63 -9.98
N LEU A 285 -5.38 13.39 -11.08
CA LEU A 285 -4.18 13.96 -11.67
C LEU A 285 -4.44 15.39 -12.18
N ALA A 286 -3.39 16.21 -12.21
CA ALA A 286 -3.39 17.53 -12.83
C ALA A 286 -1.99 17.78 -13.42
N LEU A 287 -1.90 18.61 -14.46
CA LEU A 287 -0.60 18.96 -15.05
C LEU A 287 0.30 19.63 -14.02
N ARG A 288 1.62 19.41 -14.18
CA ARG A 288 2.61 20.18 -13.43
C ARG A 288 2.62 21.61 -13.91
N GLN A 289 2.89 22.55 -13.01
CA GLN A 289 3.05 23.94 -13.41
C GLN A 289 4.33 24.14 -14.20
N LYS A 290 4.20 24.79 -15.37
CA LYS A 290 5.31 25.10 -16.29
C LYS A 290 6.20 26.23 -15.77
N GLU A 291 5.58 27.25 -15.20
CA GLU A 291 6.24 28.48 -14.76
C GLU A 291 6.28 28.54 -13.24
N HIS A 292 7.25 29.27 -12.69
CA HIS A 292 7.30 29.54 -11.27
C HIS A 292 6.12 30.42 -10.88
N VAL A 293 5.33 30.00 -9.89
CA VAL A 293 4.25 30.82 -9.36
C VAL A 293 4.73 31.60 -8.15
N VAL A 294 4.65 32.92 -8.23
CA VAL A 294 4.95 33.80 -7.10
C VAL A 294 3.74 33.84 -6.17
N LEU A 295 3.92 33.42 -4.93
CA LEU A 295 2.96 33.55 -3.85
C LEU A 295 3.31 34.78 -3.03
N THR A 296 2.33 35.67 -2.86
CA THR A 296 2.44 36.90 -2.06
C THR A 296 1.06 37.34 -1.58
N GLY A 297 0.99 38.12 -0.50
CA GLY A 297 -0.25 38.68 0.01
C GLY A 297 -1.18 37.65 0.66
N GLU A 298 -2.49 37.88 0.57
CA GLU A 298 -3.50 37.11 1.30
C GLU A 298 -4.30 36.18 0.37
N ILE A 299 -4.38 34.89 0.74
CA ILE A 299 -5.21 33.86 0.11
C ILE A 299 -6.57 33.84 0.82
N LYS A 300 -7.61 34.29 0.10
CA LYS A 300 -8.96 34.53 0.64
C LYS A 300 -10.00 33.45 0.30
N ALA A 301 -9.64 32.49 -0.54
CA ALA A 301 -10.50 31.38 -0.94
C ALA A 301 -9.66 30.11 -1.03
N ASP A 302 -10.31 28.96 -0.90
CA ASP A 302 -9.63 27.66 -0.94
C ASP A 302 -8.76 27.54 -2.19
N LEU A 303 -7.51 27.15 -1.99
CA LEU A 303 -6.50 27.12 -3.03
C LEU A 303 -5.80 25.77 -3.02
N THR A 304 -5.77 25.10 -4.18
CA THR A 304 -4.96 23.91 -4.40
C THR A 304 -3.78 24.25 -5.29
N LEU A 305 -2.57 24.07 -4.75
CA LEU A 305 -1.31 24.23 -5.46
C LEU A 305 -0.90 22.88 -6.06
N SER A 306 -0.91 22.77 -7.39
CA SER A 306 -0.46 21.57 -8.13
C SER A 306 1.06 21.36 -8.01
N ALA A 307 1.57 20.18 -8.35
CA ALA A 307 3.01 19.92 -8.41
C ALA A 307 3.74 20.98 -9.27
N GLY A 308 4.78 21.60 -8.74
CA GLY A 308 5.41 22.77 -9.36
C GLY A 308 6.41 23.48 -8.47
N ILE A 309 6.93 24.60 -8.97
CA ILE A 309 7.87 25.45 -8.21
C ILE A 309 7.17 26.77 -7.86
N TYR A 310 7.17 27.09 -6.57
CA TYR A 310 6.53 28.27 -6.01
C TYR A 310 7.60 29.19 -5.41
N ILE A 311 7.51 30.50 -5.68
CA ILE A 311 8.39 31.50 -5.06
C ILE A 311 7.58 32.21 -3.98
N VAL A 312 7.99 32.09 -2.72
CA VAL A 312 7.31 32.75 -1.60
C VAL A 312 7.97 34.11 -1.36
N ARG A 313 7.21 35.18 -1.60
CA ARG A 313 7.64 36.57 -1.42
C ARG A 313 6.85 37.23 -0.29
N ASP A 314 7.57 37.96 0.57
CA ASP A 314 7.02 38.60 1.77
C ASP A 314 6.24 37.60 2.64
N GLU A 315 5.27 38.06 3.42
CA GLU A 315 4.37 37.17 4.15
C GLU A 315 3.18 36.77 3.25
N VAL A 316 3.01 35.46 3.03
CA VAL A 316 1.83 34.87 2.40
C VAL A 316 0.87 34.43 3.49
N THR A 317 -0.31 35.04 3.57
CA THR A 317 -1.30 34.71 4.61
C THR A 317 -2.45 33.88 4.05
N VAL A 318 -2.71 32.70 4.61
CA VAL A 318 -3.95 31.94 4.39
C VAL A 318 -4.98 32.40 5.41
N ALA A 319 -6.06 33.02 4.94
CA ALA A 319 -7.07 33.62 5.81
C ALA A 319 -7.82 32.57 6.66
N LYS A 320 -8.44 33.03 7.75
CA LYS A 320 -9.24 32.16 8.61
C LYS A 320 -10.41 31.53 7.82
N GLY A 321 -10.61 30.23 8.01
CA GLY A 321 -11.65 29.47 7.31
C GLY A 321 -11.29 29.05 5.88
N VAL A 322 -10.10 29.42 5.38
CA VAL A 322 -9.60 29.05 4.06
C VAL A 322 -8.68 27.83 4.16
N ILE A 323 -8.76 26.93 3.17
CA ILE A 323 -7.91 25.75 3.06
C ILE A 323 -6.87 25.95 1.95
N LEU A 324 -5.59 25.89 2.32
CA LEU A 324 -4.47 25.77 1.39
C LEU A 324 -4.09 24.28 1.26
N THR A 325 -4.28 23.72 0.08
CA THR A 325 -3.85 22.36 -0.25
C THR A 325 -2.61 22.41 -1.14
N VAL A 326 -1.57 21.65 -0.78
CA VAL A 326 -0.32 21.53 -1.54
C VAL A 326 -0.18 20.09 -2.01
N GLU A 327 -0.17 19.88 -3.32
CA GLU A 327 -0.01 18.56 -3.92
C GLU A 327 1.46 18.08 -3.84
N PRO A 328 1.70 16.75 -3.83
CA PRO A 328 3.04 16.16 -3.82
C PRO A 328 3.96 16.69 -4.92
N ASP A 329 5.28 16.60 -4.68
CA ASP A 329 6.34 17.09 -5.60
C ASP A 329 6.25 18.60 -5.92
N SER A 330 5.79 19.37 -4.93
CA SER A 330 5.81 20.83 -4.92
C SER A 330 7.07 21.35 -4.23
N LYS A 331 7.72 22.36 -4.81
CA LYS A 331 8.95 22.99 -4.28
C LYS A 331 8.73 24.47 -4.04
N PHE A 332 8.97 24.92 -2.83
CA PHE A 332 8.85 26.32 -2.42
C PHE A 332 10.25 26.91 -2.23
N LEU A 333 10.52 27.95 -3.00
CA LEU A 333 11.72 28.77 -2.97
C LEU A 333 11.39 30.07 -2.24
N CYS A 334 11.74 30.15 -0.97
CA CYS A 334 11.38 31.25 -0.09
C CYS A 334 12.41 32.39 -0.16
N GLU A 335 11.99 33.60 -0.50
CA GLU A 335 12.85 34.79 -0.47
C GLU A 335 13.25 35.14 0.98
N LYS A 336 14.33 35.92 1.13
CA LYS A 336 14.81 36.36 2.44
C LYS A 336 13.70 36.99 3.29
N GLY A 337 13.51 36.46 4.50
CA GLY A 337 12.51 36.96 5.43
C GLY A 337 11.04 36.66 5.06
N SER A 338 10.78 35.95 3.97
CA SER A 338 9.41 35.56 3.61
C SER A 338 8.85 34.50 4.57
N SER A 339 7.53 34.41 4.67
CA SER A 339 6.83 33.45 5.54
C SER A 339 5.55 32.97 4.88
N ILE A 340 5.10 31.79 5.30
CA ILE A 340 3.73 31.32 5.02
C ILE A 340 2.98 31.31 6.36
N LYS A 341 2.07 32.25 6.55
CA LYS A 341 1.24 32.36 7.75
C LYS A 341 -0.14 31.77 7.50
N VAL A 342 -0.53 30.77 8.27
CA VAL A 342 -1.78 30.03 8.11
C VAL A 342 -2.69 30.31 9.30
N LEU A 343 -3.74 31.09 9.08
CA LEU A 343 -4.83 31.33 10.05
C LEU A 343 -6.02 30.40 9.81
N GLY A 344 -6.07 29.76 8.64
CA GLY A 344 -7.05 28.74 8.26
C GLY A 344 -6.48 27.33 8.42
N LYS A 345 -6.54 26.53 7.35
CA LYS A 345 -6.02 25.16 7.32
C LYS A 345 -4.98 24.97 6.23
N MET A 346 -3.92 24.22 6.53
CA MET A 346 -2.94 23.77 5.54
C MET A 346 -2.93 22.24 5.43
N ILE A 347 -3.03 21.73 4.21
CA ILE A 347 -2.90 20.31 3.90
C ILE A 347 -1.73 20.17 2.93
N ALA A 348 -0.58 19.69 3.42
CA ALA A 348 0.61 19.42 2.62
C ALA A 348 1.03 17.97 2.86
N ASN A 349 0.41 17.07 2.09
CA ASN A 349 0.60 15.63 2.23
C ASN A 349 1.30 15.10 0.99
N GLY A 350 2.64 15.11 1.01
CA GLY A 350 3.49 14.50 0.00
C GLY A 350 3.43 12.97 0.05
N LYS A 351 4.30 12.32 -0.74
CA LYS A 351 4.51 10.87 -0.74
C LYS A 351 5.98 10.54 -0.63
N LYS A 352 6.31 9.29 -0.30
CA LYS A 352 7.69 8.79 -0.11
C LYS A 352 8.67 9.17 -1.24
N GLU A 353 8.19 9.21 -2.49
CA GLU A 353 9.00 9.56 -3.67
C GLU A 353 8.68 10.97 -4.22
N GLU A 354 7.70 11.67 -3.65
CA GLU A 354 7.14 12.94 -4.14
C GLU A 354 7.00 13.92 -2.95
N TRP A 355 8.15 14.32 -2.39
CA TRP A 355 8.19 15.18 -1.21
C TRP A 355 7.71 16.60 -1.53
N ILE A 356 7.17 17.28 -0.52
CA ILE A 356 6.92 18.72 -0.58
C ILE A 356 8.12 19.42 0.08
N GLU A 357 8.83 20.26 -0.66
CA GLU A 357 10.09 20.86 -0.21
C GLU A 357 9.95 22.37 0.01
N PHE A 358 10.39 22.87 1.16
CA PHE A 358 10.51 24.30 1.47
C PHE A 358 11.97 24.63 1.73
N SER A 359 12.52 25.56 0.96
CA SER A 359 13.95 25.92 1.02
C SER A 359 14.13 27.40 0.70
N PRO A 360 15.21 28.04 1.16
CA PRO A 360 15.50 29.40 0.74
C PRO A 360 15.78 29.44 -0.76
N LYS A 361 15.31 30.48 -1.44
CA LYS A 361 15.54 30.71 -2.87
C LYS A 361 17.03 30.84 -3.20
N THR A 362 17.77 31.44 -2.28
CA THR A 362 19.23 31.60 -2.33
C THR A 362 19.81 30.94 -1.08
N PRO A 363 20.82 30.05 -1.18
CA PRO A 363 21.28 29.24 -0.04
C PRO A 363 21.70 30.02 1.22
N GLU A 364 22.16 31.26 1.06
CA GLU A 364 22.57 32.15 2.15
C GLU A 364 21.40 32.89 2.83
N ASP A 365 20.21 32.88 2.21
CA ASP A 365 19.03 33.54 2.75
C ASP A 365 18.39 32.71 3.86
N ILE A 366 17.79 33.44 4.81
CA ILE A 366 16.99 32.85 5.88
C ILE A 366 15.56 33.37 5.71
N TRP A 367 14.63 32.44 5.49
CA TRP A 367 13.20 32.71 5.49
C TRP A 367 12.61 32.47 6.88
N ASN A 368 11.45 33.05 7.17
CA ASN A 368 10.88 33.04 8.52
C ASN A 368 10.14 31.76 8.88
N GLY A 369 9.81 30.92 7.89
CA GLY A 369 9.16 29.62 8.11
C GLY A 369 7.69 29.56 7.76
N ILE A 370 7.08 28.42 8.09
CA ILE A 370 5.63 28.20 8.04
C ILE A 370 5.08 28.40 9.46
N ILE A 371 4.12 29.31 9.61
CA ILE A 371 3.55 29.71 10.89
C ILE A 371 2.06 29.39 10.88
N ILE A 372 1.61 28.45 11.70
CA ILE A 372 0.20 28.08 11.83
C ILE A 372 -0.32 28.59 13.16
N ASP A 373 -1.21 29.58 13.09
CA ASP A 373 -1.62 30.40 14.23
C ASP A 373 -3.14 30.34 14.41
N ASN A 374 -3.58 29.64 15.47
CA ASN A 374 -4.98 29.32 15.74
C ASN A 374 -5.69 28.61 14.56
N GLY A 375 -4.93 27.85 13.77
CA GLY A 375 -5.38 27.15 12.56
C GLY A 375 -5.40 25.63 12.72
N ASP A 376 -5.25 24.90 11.61
CA ASP A 376 -5.12 23.43 11.56
C ASP A 376 -4.08 23.07 10.48
N ALA A 377 -3.26 22.05 10.70
CA ALA A 377 -2.35 21.56 9.68
C ALA A 377 -2.18 20.03 9.65
N SER A 378 -2.11 19.50 8.42
CA SER A 378 -1.67 18.13 8.12
C SER A 378 -0.42 18.23 7.24
N LEU A 379 0.72 17.76 7.76
CA LEU A 379 2.03 17.83 7.11
C LEU A 379 2.63 16.43 7.04
N LEU A 380 2.60 15.79 5.87
CA LEU A 380 3.16 14.46 5.63
C LEU A 380 4.19 14.50 4.50
N PHE A 381 5.34 13.84 4.66
CA PHE A 381 6.42 13.84 3.65
C PHE A 381 6.84 15.26 3.23
N VAL A 382 6.97 16.14 4.23
CA VAL A 382 7.40 17.52 4.07
C VAL A 382 8.88 17.64 4.43
N LYS A 383 9.63 18.39 3.63
CA LYS A 383 11.01 18.76 3.92
C LYS A 383 11.11 20.27 4.05
N ALA A 384 11.74 20.77 5.13
CA ALA A 384 11.98 22.19 5.29
C ALA A 384 13.41 22.48 5.78
N SER A 385 14.08 23.42 5.12
CA SER A 385 15.46 23.80 5.43
C SER A 385 15.74 25.30 5.31
N GLY A 386 16.82 25.76 5.95
CA GLY A 386 17.29 27.14 5.87
C GLY A 386 16.34 28.20 6.46
N ALA A 387 15.45 27.79 7.38
CA ALA A 387 14.48 28.68 8.00
C ALA A 387 14.97 29.21 9.36
N ARG A 388 14.45 30.37 9.77
CA ARG A 388 14.54 30.84 11.16
C ARG A 388 13.79 29.88 12.09
N THR A 389 12.58 29.50 11.74
CA THR A 389 11.82 28.45 12.42
C THR A 389 11.07 27.70 11.34
N ALA A 390 11.44 26.46 11.01
CA ALA A 390 10.86 25.80 9.84
C ALA A 390 9.34 25.63 9.98
N LEU A 391 8.90 25.12 11.13
CA LEU A 391 7.48 24.97 11.47
C LEU A 391 7.20 25.62 12.83
N LYS A 392 6.31 26.61 12.86
CA LYS A 392 5.83 27.26 14.08
C LYS A 392 4.34 27.02 14.27
N PHE A 393 3.94 26.54 15.44
CA PHE A 393 2.54 26.28 15.80
C PHE A 393 2.17 27.12 17.03
N VAL A 394 1.09 27.90 16.93
CA VAL A 394 0.56 28.74 18.01
C VAL A 394 -0.89 28.38 18.26
N ASN A 395 -1.20 27.74 19.40
CA ASN A 395 -2.53 27.23 19.75
C ASN A 395 -3.18 26.40 18.63
N THR A 396 -2.40 25.51 18.02
CA THR A 396 -2.76 24.79 16.80
C THR A 396 -2.66 23.28 17.02
N PRO A 397 -3.72 22.50 16.72
CA PRO A 397 -3.58 21.07 16.50
C PRO A 397 -2.97 20.85 15.11
N ALA A 398 -1.93 20.01 15.04
CA ALA A 398 -1.37 19.60 13.75
C ALA A 398 -0.89 18.16 13.79
N HIS A 399 -0.94 17.50 12.64
CA HIS A 399 -0.39 16.17 12.45
C HIS A 399 0.83 16.25 11.54
N ILE A 400 2.00 15.95 12.10
CA ILE A 400 3.29 16.03 11.41
C ILE A 400 3.87 14.62 11.37
N GLN A 401 4.05 14.07 10.17
CA GLN A 401 4.56 12.72 9.99
C GLN A 401 5.55 12.63 8.82
N TYR A 402 6.55 11.76 8.92
CA TYR A 402 7.53 11.56 7.84
C TYR A 402 8.18 12.86 7.35
N THR A 403 8.42 13.80 8.26
CA THR A 403 8.92 15.14 7.93
C THR A 403 10.42 15.23 8.19
N ILE A 404 11.15 15.93 7.32
CA ILE A 404 12.59 16.21 7.48
C ILE A 404 12.78 17.71 7.72
N LEU A 405 13.33 18.06 8.89
CA LEU A 405 13.65 19.44 9.25
C LEU A 405 15.16 19.57 9.45
N GLU A 406 15.84 20.25 8.53
CA GLU A 406 17.30 20.33 8.53
C GLU A 406 17.86 21.73 8.35
N LYS A 407 19.01 22.01 8.98
CA LYS A 407 19.77 23.26 8.76
C LYS A 407 18.95 24.53 9.06
N ASN A 408 18.04 24.46 10.03
CA ASN A 408 17.26 25.60 10.49
C ASN A 408 17.84 26.17 11.79
N ASN A 409 17.53 27.42 12.10
CA ASN A 409 17.80 27.93 13.45
C ASN A 409 16.92 27.18 14.46
N THR A 410 15.63 26.99 14.15
CA THR A 410 14.72 26.12 14.90
C THR A 410 13.97 25.19 13.95
N GLY A 411 13.96 23.88 14.20
CA GLY A 411 13.18 22.92 13.41
C GLY A 411 11.68 23.12 13.67
N VAL A 412 11.23 22.79 14.88
CA VAL A 412 9.85 23.00 15.31
C VAL A 412 9.79 23.95 16.50
N HIS A 413 8.83 24.88 16.49
CA HIS A 413 8.44 25.65 17.66
C HIS A 413 6.94 25.50 17.90
N ALA A 414 6.55 24.83 18.97
CA ALA A 414 5.15 24.69 19.37
C ALA A 414 4.88 25.50 20.64
N THR A 415 3.84 26.34 20.60
CA THR A 415 3.41 27.11 21.76
C THR A 415 1.90 27.12 21.97
N GLY A 416 1.50 27.00 23.23
CA GLY A 416 0.11 26.98 23.65
C GLY A 416 -0.63 25.67 23.37
N THR A 417 -1.93 25.68 23.64
CA THR A 417 -2.85 24.55 23.45
C THR A 417 -4.07 24.98 22.63
N PRO A 418 -4.61 24.12 21.74
CA PRO A 418 -4.16 22.77 21.39
C PRO A 418 -2.75 22.73 20.76
N SER A 419 -2.10 21.57 20.81
CA SER A 419 -0.68 21.41 20.44
C SER A 419 -0.51 20.39 19.30
N PRO A 420 0.58 20.46 18.51
CA PRO A 420 0.83 19.53 17.42
C PRO A 420 1.28 18.14 17.91
N SER A 421 1.18 17.15 17.02
CA SER A 421 1.76 15.81 17.14
C SER A 421 2.87 15.64 16.09
N ILE A 422 4.01 15.10 16.49
CA ILE A 422 5.16 14.81 15.63
C ILE A 422 5.44 13.32 15.70
N ALA A 423 5.42 12.64 14.56
CA ALA A 423 5.67 11.21 14.48
C ALA A 423 6.61 10.87 13.33
N GLN A 424 7.45 9.84 13.50
CA GLN A 424 8.24 9.25 12.41
C GLN A 424 8.99 10.28 11.56
N SER A 425 9.55 11.30 12.21
CA SER A 425 10.17 12.46 11.57
C SER A 425 11.65 12.56 11.91
N THR A 426 12.42 13.22 11.05
CA THR A 426 13.87 13.42 11.23
C THR A 426 14.16 14.92 11.40
N ILE A 427 14.66 15.29 12.57
CA ILE A 427 14.95 16.67 12.95
C ILE A 427 16.43 16.76 13.29
N TRP A 428 17.24 17.29 12.37
CA TRP A 428 18.69 17.19 12.46
C TRP A 428 19.43 18.41 11.91
N HIS A 429 20.67 18.63 12.34
CA HIS A 429 21.49 19.77 11.92
C HIS A 429 20.85 21.15 12.15
N ASN A 430 19.97 21.27 13.14
CA ASN A 430 19.39 22.56 13.54
C ASN A 430 20.17 23.15 14.74
N SER A 431 20.11 24.47 14.92
CA SER A 431 20.58 25.05 16.18
C SER A 431 19.69 24.61 17.35
N MET A 432 18.37 24.61 17.14
CA MET A 432 17.36 24.05 18.04
C MET A 432 16.52 23.05 17.25
N GLY A 433 16.47 21.78 17.66
CA GLY A 433 15.64 20.77 17.02
C GLY A 433 14.15 21.07 17.23
N VAL A 434 13.70 20.94 18.48
CA VAL A 434 12.32 21.19 18.90
C VAL A 434 12.28 22.13 20.10
N LEU A 435 11.55 23.23 19.98
CA LEU A 435 11.23 24.15 21.07
C LEU A 435 9.75 24.01 21.45
N LEU A 436 9.49 23.65 22.70
CA LEU A 436 8.16 23.55 23.28
C LEU A 436 7.99 24.63 24.34
N ASP A 437 7.04 25.55 24.14
CA ASP A 437 6.74 26.62 25.10
C ASP A 437 5.26 26.61 25.49
N SER A 438 4.94 26.22 26.71
CA SER A 438 3.57 26.10 27.20
C SER A 438 2.73 25.17 26.32
N SER A 439 3.32 24.04 25.89
CA SER A 439 2.76 23.09 24.93
C SER A 439 2.58 21.69 25.53
N GLN A 440 1.64 20.93 24.98
CA GLN A 440 1.38 19.50 25.26
C GLN A 440 1.68 18.63 24.04
N THR A 441 2.68 19.03 23.24
CA THR A 441 3.09 18.28 22.03
C THR A 441 3.45 16.83 22.35
N THR A 442 2.97 15.93 21.50
CA THR A 442 3.38 14.53 21.49
C THR A 442 4.44 14.31 20.43
N ILE A 443 5.56 13.68 20.80
CA ILE A 443 6.65 13.29 19.89
C ILE A 443 6.82 11.77 20.01
N THR A 444 6.83 11.08 18.87
CA THR A 444 6.94 9.63 18.83
C THR A 444 7.76 9.12 17.66
N ALA A 445 8.50 8.03 17.86
CA ALA A 445 9.17 7.29 16.79
C ALA A 445 10.05 8.18 15.87
N SER A 446 10.61 9.27 16.39
CA SER A 446 11.32 10.29 15.62
C SER A 446 12.83 10.31 15.91
N ASP A 447 13.61 10.74 14.92
CA ASP A 447 15.05 10.91 15.03
C ASP A 447 15.39 12.40 15.25
N ILE A 448 15.84 12.76 16.45
CA ILE A 448 16.27 14.11 16.81
C ILE A 448 17.76 14.08 17.12
N THR A 449 18.58 14.36 16.12
CA THR A 449 20.03 14.12 16.19
C THR A 449 20.86 15.23 15.58
N GLN A 450 22.13 15.37 16.00
CA GLN A 450 23.08 16.33 15.42
C GLN A 450 22.60 17.80 15.44
N ASN A 451 21.77 18.16 16.42
CA ASN A 451 21.40 19.55 16.70
C ASN A 451 22.29 20.13 17.82
N LYS A 452 22.39 21.45 17.96
CA LYS A 452 23.04 22.02 19.16
C LYS A 452 22.20 21.71 20.41
N ILE A 453 20.90 21.98 20.34
CA ILE A 453 19.93 21.52 21.35
C ILE A 453 18.90 20.65 20.64
N GLY A 454 18.75 19.40 21.07
CA GLY A 454 17.77 18.46 20.52
C GLY A 454 16.35 18.93 20.83
N LEU A 455 16.01 19.00 22.11
CA LEU A 455 14.74 19.54 22.59
C LEU A 455 14.95 20.58 23.70
N GLN A 456 14.20 21.67 23.64
CA GLN A 456 14.07 22.63 24.73
C GLN A 456 12.62 22.68 25.19
N ILE A 457 12.39 22.45 26.48
CA ILE A 457 11.06 22.28 27.09
C ILE A 457 10.84 23.40 28.09
N VAL A 458 9.99 24.37 27.76
CA VAL A 458 9.71 25.56 28.58
C VAL A 458 8.26 25.51 29.02
N LYS A 459 7.99 25.47 30.33
CA LYS A 459 6.62 25.48 30.91
C LYS A 459 5.66 24.46 30.27
N SER A 460 6.20 23.34 29.78
CA SER A 460 5.49 22.38 28.95
C SER A 460 5.41 21.01 29.62
N SER A 461 4.41 20.22 29.25
CA SER A 461 4.22 18.84 29.70
C SER A 461 4.02 17.91 28.50
N PRO A 462 5.06 17.72 27.66
CA PRO A 462 4.94 16.92 26.45
C PRO A 462 4.95 15.42 26.75
N VAL A 463 4.49 14.64 25.78
CA VAL A 463 4.70 13.18 25.76
C VAL A 463 5.79 12.89 24.74
N ILE A 464 6.94 12.42 25.21
CA ILE A 464 8.10 12.10 24.36
C ILE A 464 8.41 10.62 24.57
N LYS A 465 8.20 9.81 23.54
CA LYS A 465 8.34 8.36 23.67
C LYS A 465 8.84 7.70 22.39
N GLU A 466 9.57 6.60 22.57
CA GLU A 466 10.03 5.78 21.44
C GLU A 466 10.87 6.59 20.42
N ASP A 467 11.53 7.67 20.86
CA ASP A 467 12.34 8.54 20.00
C ASP A 467 13.84 8.22 20.11
N ASN A 468 14.58 8.54 19.05
CA ASN A 468 16.04 8.51 19.01
C ASN A 468 16.58 9.93 19.19
N ILE A 469 16.99 10.29 20.40
CA ILE A 469 17.44 11.64 20.77
C ILE A 469 18.91 11.57 21.21
N TYR A 470 19.84 11.55 20.25
CA TYR A 470 21.27 11.36 20.52
C TYR A 470 22.15 12.17 19.58
N ALA A 471 23.44 12.25 19.88
CA ALA A 471 24.42 12.99 19.09
C ALA A 471 24.11 14.49 18.92
N ASN A 472 23.26 15.06 19.78
CA ASN A 472 23.11 16.51 19.93
C ASN A 472 24.17 17.04 20.91
N GLU A 473 24.53 18.33 20.87
CA GLU A 473 25.42 18.90 21.90
C GLU A 473 24.73 18.84 23.28
N ILE A 474 23.43 19.16 23.31
CA ILE A 474 22.51 18.94 24.44
C ILE A 474 21.31 18.16 23.89
N ASN A 475 20.99 17.01 24.48
CA ASN A 475 19.83 16.22 24.03
C ASN A 475 18.52 16.87 24.47
N ILE A 476 18.40 17.18 25.76
CA ILE A 476 17.22 17.84 26.32
C ILE A 476 17.65 18.96 27.28
N GLU A 477 17.10 20.15 27.08
CA GLU A 477 17.20 21.28 27.99
C GLU A 477 15.83 21.62 28.58
N ASN A 478 15.70 21.57 29.90
CA ASN A 478 14.54 22.01 30.67
C ASN A 478 14.94 23.22 31.55
N PRO A 479 14.93 24.45 31.02
CA PRO A 479 15.35 25.62 31.79
C PRO A 479 14.44 25.83 33.01
N PRO A 480 14.99 26.30 34.14
CA PRO A 480 14.19 26.57 35.33
C PRO A 480 13.10 27.59 35.01
N THR A 481 11.85 27.26 35.36
CA THR A 481 10.72 28.17 35.23
C THR A 481 10.57 28.97 36.52
N SER A 482 10.31 30.28 36.42
CA SER A 482 9.95 31.08 37.59
C SER A 482 8.70 30.46 38.24
N PRO A 483 8.67 30.28 39.57
CA PRO A 483 7.55 29.63 40.25
C PRO A 483 6.25 30.37 39.94
N PHE A 484 5.21 29.62 39.54
CA PHE A 484 3.86 30.16 39.41
C PHE A 484 3.20 30.44 40.77
N ASP A 485 3.80 30.02 41.89
CA ASP A 485 3.35 30.37 43.24
C ASP A 485 4.51 30.33 44.24
N LYS A 486 4.48 31.23 45.23
CA LYS A 486 5.50 31.40 46.28
C LYS A 486 5.74 30.08 47.03
N GLY A 487 6.86 29.40 46.75
CA GLY A 487 7.46 28.44 47.70
C GLY A 487 7.73 27.01 47.22
N GLY A 488 7.63 26.69 45.92
CA GLY A 488 8.00 25.37 45.40
C GLY A 488 9.17 25.42 44.41
N GLU A 489 10.28 24.77 44.72
CA GLU A 489 11.27 24.33 43.71
C GLU A 489 10.65 23.13 42.97
N GLY A 490 9.99 23.36 41.85
CA GLY A 490 9.37 22.28 41.08
C GLY A 490 9.11 22.69 39.66
N GLY A 491 10.10 22.45 38.78
CA GLY A 491 9.83 22.41 37.34
C GLY A 491 8.84 21.27 37.04
N LEU A 492 8.09 21.39 35.93
CA LEU A 492 7.27 20.28 35.45
C LEU A 492 8.21 19.10 35.14
N THR A 493 7.96 17.94 35.77
CA THR A 493 8.71 16.73 35.46
C THR A 493 8.33 16.26 34.05
N VAL A 494 9.31 16.26 33.14
CA VAL A 494 9.14 15.76 31.77
C VAL A 494 9.08 14.24 31.81
N GLN A 495 8.00 13.64 31.32
CA GLN A 495 7.88 12.20 31.17
C GLN A 495 8.60 11.76 29.89
N LEU A 496 9.59 10.89 30.05
CA LEU A 496 10.41 10.34 28.97
C LEU A 496 10.26 8.82 29.02
N ASP A 497 9.54 8.26 28.05
CA ASP A 497 9.23 6.83 28.04
C ASP A 497 9.93 6.13 26.87
N ASN A 498 10.84 5.22 27.16
CA ASN A 498 11.47 4.36 26.16
C ASN A 498 12.11 5.14 25.00
N ASN A 499 12.88 6.18 25.30
CA ASN A 499 13.67 6.91 24.32
C ASN A 499 15.14 6.43 24.33
N PHE A 500 15.81 6.50 23.18
CA PHE A 500 17.24 6.22 23.06
C PHE A 500 18.05 7.52 23.11
N PHE A 501 18.94 7.65 24.10
CA PHE A 501 19.77 8.86 24.30
C PHE A 501 21.24 8.73 23.87
N GLY A 502 21.61 7.58 23.27
CA GLY A 502 23.00 7.25 22.91
C GLY A 502 23.77 6.51 24.00
N THR A 503 23.20 6.38 25.20
CA THR A 503 23.78 5.77 26.40
C THR A 503 22.67 5.42 27.38
N ILE A 504 22.97 4.53 28.33
CA ILE A 504 22.09 4.17 29.44
C ILE A 504 22.52 4.85 30.76
N VAL A 505 23.62 5.60 30.74
CA VAL A 505 24.18 6.33 31.89
C VAL A 505 23.64 7.75 31.93
N PHE A 506 22.93 8.13 33.00
CA PHE A 506 22.20 9.39 33.11
C PHE A 506 23.06 10.62 32.80
N GLU A 507 24.25 10.70 33.38
CA GLU A 507 25.16 11.84 33.25
C GLU A 507 25.70 12.00 31.81
N GLU A 508 25.76 10.92 31.03
CA GLU A 508 26.19 10.94 29.64
C GLU A 508 25.05 11.28 28.67
N MET A 509 23.79 11.31 29.13
CA MET A 509 22.61 11.58 28.29
C MET A 509 22.51 13.04 27.82
N ARG A 510 23.42 13.92 28.27
CA ARG A 510 23.49 15.35 27.86
C ARG A 510 22.19 16.10 28.17
N PHE A 511 21.65 15.86 29.36
CA PHE A 511 20.51 16.58 29.91
C PHE A 511 20.97 17.85 30.63
N LYS A 512 20.16 18.90 30.54
CA LYS A 512 20.39 20.17 31.25
C LYS A 512 19.10 20.65 31.88
N GLY A 513 19.11 20.90 33.19
CA GLY A 513 17.93 21.26 33.97
C GLY A 513 17.30 20.07 34.68
N ASP A 514 16.11 20.27 35.27
CA ASP A 514 15.42 19.25 36.08
C ASP A 514 14.73 18.22 35.16
N ILE A 515 15.38 17.09 34.94
CA ILE A 515 14.91 16.00 34.09
C ILE A 515 14.99 14.70 34.87
N LYS A 516 13.87 13.95 34.90
CA LYS A 516 13.80 12.63 35.53
C LYS A 516 13.50 11.58 34.47
N VAL A 517 14.29 10.53 34.44
CA VAL A 517 14.07 9.38 33.56
C VAL A 517 14.36 8.10 34.33
N VAL A 518 13.47 7.12 34.23
CA VAL A 518 13.58 5.83 34.94
C VAL A 518 14.04 4.73 34.00
N THR A 519 13.52 4.74 32.77
CA THR A 519 13.80 3.73 31.74
C THR A 519 14.13 4.39 30.41
N VAL A 520 15.12 3.84 29.73
CA VAL A 520 15.58 4.27 28.40
C VAL A 520 15.75 3.04 27.51
N LEU A 521 15.95 3.24 26.21
CA LEU A 521 16.32 2.15 25.31
C LEU A 521 17.84 1.91 25.33
N ASP A 522 18.25 0.64 25.27
CA ASP A 522 19.66 0.22 25.16
C ASP A 522 20.25 0.30 23.74
N ASP A 523 19.39 0.40 22.72
CA ASP A 523 19.72 0.61 21.31
C ASP A 523 18.65 1.51 20.65
N LYS A 524 18.86 1.90 19.40
CA LYS A 524 17.93 2.77 18.65
C LYS A 524 16.55 2.13 18.51
N TYR A 525 15.51 2.93 18.66
CA TYR A 525 14.16 2.55 18.25
C TYR A 525 14.14 2.24 16.74
N PRO A 526 13.42 1.19 16.28
CA PRO A 526 12.52 0.32 17.04
C PRO A 526 13.16 -0.93 17.67
N ASN A 527 14.49 -1.10 17.57
CA ASN A 527 15.16 -2.35 17.96
C ASN A 527 15.60 -2.39 19.43
N GLY A 528 15.74 -1.22 20.06
CA GLY A 528 16.13 -1.09 21.47
C GLY A 528 15.12 -1.69 22.45
N LYS A 529 15.65 -2.17 23.57
CA LYS A 529 14.87 -2.72 24.69
C LYS A 529 14.86 -1.74 25.86
N PRO A 530 13.74 -1.60 26.57
CA PRO A 530 13.69 -0.81 27.80
C PRO A 530 14.63 -1.38 28.87
N VAL A 531 15.53 -0.55 29.37
CA VAL A 531 16.44 -0.84 30.47
C VAL A 531 16.40 0.28 31.51
N LYS A 532 16.74 -0.04 32.75
CA LYS A 532 16.82 0.97 33.82
C LYS A 532 18.02 1.88 33.59
N VAL A 533 17.83 3.17 33.85
CA VAL A 533 18.90 4.16 33.82
C VAL A 533 19.94 3.87 34.89
N ILE A 534 21.21 3.92 34.52
CA ILE A 534 22.35 3.82 35.43
C ILE A 534 22.75 5.23 35.83
N VAL A 535 22.85 5.48 37.13
CA VAL A 535 23.39 6.74 37.66
C VAL A 535 24.87 6.50 37.98
N ASN A 536 25.76 7.22 37.30
CA ASN A 536 27.18 7.20 37.55
C ASN A 536 27.72 8.65 37.51
N PRO A 537 27.75 9.33 38.67
CA PRO A 537 28.19 10.72 38.79
C PRO A 537 29.61 10.97 38.26
N TYR A 538 30.41 9.91 38.16
CA TYR A 538 31.81 9.95 37.80
C TYR A 538 32.08 9.56 36.34
N SER A 539 31.04 9.19 35.58
CA SER A 539 31.16 8.74 34.19
C SER A 539 31.94 9.71 33.30
N LEU A 540 31.68 11.01 33.46
CA LEU A 540 32.28 12.11 32.70
C LEU A 540 33.74 12.45 33.08
N LEU A 541 34.26 11.89 34.18
CA LEU A 541 35.64 12.14 34.61
C LEU A 541 36.64 11.44 33.68
N SER A 542 37.79 12.09 33.46
CA SER A 542 38.94 11.49 32.77
C SER A 542 39.54 10.33 33.59
N PRO A 543 40.33 9.42 32.98
CA PRO A 543 40.94 8.30 33.71
C PRO A 543 41.83 8.72 34.89
N GLU A 544 42.50 9.87 34.80
CA GLU A 544 43.35 10.40 35.88
C GLU A 544 42.50 10.98 37.02
N GLU A 545 41.47 11.77 36.69
CA GLU A 545 40.52 12.31 37.67
C GLU A 545 39.77 11.19 38.40
N LYS A 546 39.41 10.10 37.70
CA LYS A 546 38.78 8.92 38.30
C LYS A 546 39.67 8.29 39.38
N LYS A 547 40.97 8.15 39.12
CA LYS A 547 41.95 7.61 40.10
C LYS A 547 42.13 8.53 41.30
N ILE A 548 42.26 9.83 41.07
CA ILE A 548 42.37 10.82 42.15
C ILE A 548 41.10 10.75 43.01
N LYS A 549 39.93 10.73 42.37
CA LYS A 549 38.66 10.70 43.08
C LYS A 549 38.45 9.41 43.86
N ALA A 550 38.83 8.27 43.30
CA ALA A 550 38.79 6.99 44.00
C ALA A 550 39.66 7.02 45.26
N ALA A 551 40.90 7.55 45.16
CA ALA A 551 41.78 7.68 46.32
C ALA A 551 41.21 8.60 47.41
N GLU A 552 40.63 9.75 47.05
CA GLU A 552 39.95 10.64 48.00
C GLU A 552 38.80 9.94 48.73
N LEU A 553 37.94 9.24 47.98
CA LEU A 553 36.81 8.49 48.52
C LEU A 553 37.30 7.40 49.48
N LEU A 554 38.33 6.63 49.12
CA LEU A 554 38.89 5.59 49.98
C LEU A 554 39.50 6.15 51.28
N VAL A 555 40.20 7.29 51.22
CA VAL A 555 40.74 7.95 52.42
C VAL A 555 39.62 8.40 53.35
N SER A 556 38.57 9.03 52.79
CA SER A 556 37.42 9.50 53.55
C SER A 556 36.59 8.35 54.13
N ALA A 557 36.36 7.29 53.35
CA ALA A 557 35.66 6.09 53.75
C ALA A 557 36.39 5.39 54.90
N GLY A 558 37.72 5.23 54.78
CA GLY A 558 38.56 4.66 55.84
C GLY A 558 38.56 5.49 57.12
N LYS A 559 38.46 6.82 57.03
CA LYS A 559 38.29 7.71 58.19
C LYS A 559 36.94 7.44 58.88
N TYR A 560 35.83 7.48 58.14
CA TYR A 560 34.49 7.20 58.70
C TYR A 560 34.39 5.80 59.28
N PHE A 561 35.02 4.81 58.65
CA PHE A 561 35.09 3.44 59.15
C PHE A 561 35.77 3.36 60.52
N ARG A 562 36.92 4.03 60.70
CA ARG A 562 37.61 4.10 62.01
C ARG A 562 36.81 4.83 63.08
N GLU A 563 36.01 5.82 62.68
CA GLU A 563 35.07 6.54 63.55
C GLU A 563 33.78 5.73 63.85
N ARG A 564 33.66 4.50 63.34
CA ARG A 564 32.46 3.64 63.41
C ARG A 564 31.21 4.26 62.78
N ASN A 565 31.38 5.24 61.90
CA ASN A 565 30.29 5.80 61.10
C ASN A 565 30.08 4.95 59.83
N PHE A 566 29.54 3.76 60.04
CA PHE A 566 29.46 2.74 58.98
C PHE A 566 28.56 3.13 57.81
N GLY A 567 27.52 3.93 58.04
CA GLY A 567 26.65 4.41 56.95
C GLY A 567 27.37 5.33 55.97
N LYS A 568 28.12 6.31 56.47
CA LYS A 568 28.94 7.19 55.61
C LYS A 568 30.11 6.44 54.99
N ALA A 569 30.74 5.52 55.73
CA ALA A 569 31.81 4.69 55.19
C ALA A 569 31.32 3.84 54.02
N ALA A 570 30.19 3.15 54.18
CA ALA A 570 29.58 2.33 53.13
C ALA A 570 29.27 3.16 51.88
N ALA A 571 28.63 4.32 52.03
CA ALA A 571 28.33 5.20 50.89
C ALA A 571 29.59 5.62 50.11
N GLN A 572 30.66 6.00 50.80
CA GLN A 572 31.92 6.40 50.14
C GLN A 572 32.66 5.20 49.51
N PHE A 573 32.60 4.02 50.13
CA PHE A 573 33.15 2.81 49.52
C PHE A 573 32.35 2.35 48.29
N GLU A 574 31.02 2.52 48.28
CA GLU A 574 30.19 2.27 47.10
C GLU A 574 30.57 3.19 45.94
N ASP A 575 30.69 4.49 46.21
CA ASP A 575 31.16 5.46 45.21
C ASP A 575 32.58 5.11 44.70
N ALA A 576 33.47 4.66 45.58
CA ALA A 576 34.80 4.23 45.18
C ALA A 576 34.77 3.01 44.27
N LEU A 577 33.86 2.04 44.52
CA LEU A 577 33.68 0.86 43.66
C LEU A 577 33.15 1.22 42.27
N ILE A 578 32.35 2.29 42.15
CA ILE A 578 31.88 2.78 40.83
C ILE A 578 33.06 3.26 39.98
N LEU A 579 34.10 3.82 40.61
CA LEU A 579 35.29 4.35 39.95
C LEU A 579 36.35 3.28 39.67
N GLU A 580 36.71 2.51 40.70
CA GLU A 580 37.75 1.48 40.64
C GLU A 580 37.41 0.33 41.58
N GLU A 581 37.18 -0.84 41.01
CA GLU A 581 36.92 -2.05 41.78
C GLU A 581 38.22 -2.60 42.36
N SER A 582 38.23 -2.88 43.66
CA SER A 582 39.35 -3.52 44.34
C SER A 582 38.88 -4.44 45.45
N ALA A 583 39.63 -5.51 45.68
CA ALA A 583 39.30 -6.50 46.71
C ALA A 583 39.18 -5.87 48.11
N THR A 584 40.07 -4.93 48.42
CA THR A 584 40.08 -4.17 49.67
C THR A 584 38.79 -3.37 49.87
N THR A 585 38.27 -2.74 48.81
CA THR A 585 37.06 -1.91 48.90
C THR A 585 35.82 -2.78 49.10
N TYR A 586 35.71 -3.90 48.38
CA TYR A 586 34.64 -4.89 48.63
C TYR A 586 34.66 -5.42 50.06
N TYR A 587 35.85 -5.70 50.61
CA TYR A 587 36.03 -6.18 51.97
C TYR A 587 35.55 -5.15 53.01
N TYR A 588 36.04 -3.91 52.95
CA TYR A 588 35.66 -2.87 53.92
C TYR A 588 34.22 -2.39 53.75
N LEU A 589 33.66 -2.41 52.54
CA LEU A 589 32.24 -2.15 52.32
C LEU A 589 31.38 -3.21 53.00
N ALA A 590 31.72 -4.48 52.85
CA ALA A 590 31.00 -5.56 53.52
C ALA A 590 31.08 -5.45 55.04
N LEU A 591 32.27 -5.16 55.59
CA LEU A 591 32.42 -4.89 57.03
C LEU A 591 31.58 -3.70 57.50
N SER A 592 31.46 -2.66 56.66
CA SER A 592 30.61 -1.50 56.98
C SER A 592 29.14 -1.90 57.07
N TYR A 593 28.65 -2.71 56.12
CA TYR A 593 27.29 -3.25 56.17
C TYR A 593 27.04 -4.20 57.34
N GLN A 594 28.00 -5.07 57.68
CA GLN A 594 27.94 -5.89 58.90
C GLN A 594 27.89 -5.03 60.16
N GLY A 595 28.65 -3.92 60.20
CA GLY A 595 28.61 -2.95 61.30
C GLY A 595 27.27 -2.22 61.43
N MET A 596 26.44 -2.22 60.39
CA MET A 596 25.05 -1.75 60.38
C MET A 596 24.03 -2.88 60.53
N GLU A 597 24.48 -4.10 60.81
CA GLU A 597 23.66 -5.33 60.92
C GLU A 597 22.90 -5.71 59.63
N ASP A 598 23.24 -5.11 58.48
CA ASP A 598 22.70 -5.46 57.16
C ASP A 598 23.54 -6.58 56.52
N ASN A 599 23.39 -7.78 57.08
CA ASN A 599 24.16 -8.95 56.65
C ASN A 599 23.82 -9.41 55.22
N ASP A 600 22.63 -9.10 54.72
CA ASP A 600 22.22 -9.46 53.37
C ASP A 600 23.00 -8.66 52.32
N LYS A 601 23.12 -7.34 52.48
CA LYS A 601 23.96 -6.52 51.59
C LYS A 601 25.43 -6.88 51.74
N ALA A 602 25.92 -7.08 52.97
CA ALA A 602 27.30 -7.48 53.20
C ALA A 602 27.65 -8.78 52.46
N LEU A 603 26.76 -9.78 52.54
CA LEU A 603 26.93 -11.06 51.85
C LEU A 603 26.91 -10.89 50.33
N GLY A 604 26.01 -10.04 49.81
CA GLY A 604 25.92 -9.72 48.39
C GLY A 604 27.20 -9.08 47.83
N PHE A 605 27.78 -8.11 48.55
CA PHE A 605 29.04 -7.48 48.15
C PHE A 605 30.24 -8.42 48.28
N LEU A 606 30.31 -9.25 49.33
CA LEU A 606 31.39 -10.25 49.45
C LEU A 606 31.34 -11.28 48.34
N LYS A 607 30.14 -11.78 47.99
CA LYS A 607 29.96 -12.70 46.87
C LYS A 607 30.47 -12.09 45.56
N ARG A 608 30.03 -10.87 45.22
CA ARG A 608 30.50 -10.13 44.04
C ARG A 608 32.01 -9.91 44.07
N GLY A 609 32.57 -9.58 45.24
CA GLY A 609 34.00 -9.39 45.44
C GLY A 609 34.79 -10.67 45.16
N VAL A 610 34.38 -11.82 45.70
CA VAL A 610 35.05 -13.11 45.48
C VAL A 610 34.95 -13.55 44.01
N GLU A 611 33.80 -13.33 43.36
CA GLU A 611 33.63 -13.61 41.92
C GLU A 611 34.57 -12.75 41.05
N LYS A 612 34.76 -11.47 41.42
CA LYS A 612 35.61 -10.52 40.69
C LYS A 612 37.10 -10.70 40.98
N PHE A 613 37.45 -11.05 42.22
CA PHE A 613 38.82 -11.20 42.72
C PHE A 613 39.03 -12.59 43.33
N PRO A 614 38.98 -13.67 42.54
CA PRO A 614 38.95 -15.05 43.05
C PRO A 614 40.27 -15.48 43.73
N LEU A 615 41.36 -14.74 43.52
CA LEU A 615 42.66 -15.02 44.14
C LEU A 615 42.89 -14.28 45.46
N ASP A 616 41.96 -13.43 45.88
CA ASP A 616 42.08 -12.69 47.14
C ASP A 616 41.62 -13.56 48.32
N SER A 617 42.57 -14.02 49.13
CA SER A 617 42.28 -14.88 50.29
C SER A 617 41.45 -14.18 51.38
N ASN A 618 41.53 -12.85 51.51
CA ASN A 618 40.81 -12.11 52.54
C ASN A 618 39.33 -12.00 52.23
N LEU A 619 38.96 -11.77 50.97
CA LEU A 619 37.56 -11.79 50.53
C LEU A 619 36.93 -13.18 50.67
N SER A 620 37.62 -14.24 50.23
CA SER A 620 37.14 -15.61 50.37
C SER A 620 36.95 -16.00 51.84
N LYS A 621 37.89 -15.59 52.70
CA LYS A 621 37.77 -15.74 54.15
C LYS A 621 36.56 -14.99 54.70
N ALA A 622 36.41 -13.71 54.38
CA ALA A 622 35.31 -12.88 54.87
C ALA A 622 33.94 -13.43 54.45
N TYR A 623 33.82 -13.85 53.18
CA TYR A 623 32.61 -14.46 52.63
C TYR A 623 32.26 -15.76 53.36
N GLY A 624 33.22 -16.66 53.51
CA GLY A 624 33.02 -17.93 54.22
C GLY A 624 32.69 -17.75 55.70
N LEU A 625 33.31 -16.78 56.39
CA LEU A 625 33.01 -16.48 57.78
C LEU A 625 31.60 -15.91 57.96
N LEU A 626 31.15 -15.02 57.06
CA LEU A 626 29.79 -14.48 57.12
C LEU A 626 28.73 -15.55 56.82
N LEU A 627 28.97 -16.40 55.82
CA LEU A 627 28.09 -17.55 55.54
C LEU A 627 27.95 -18.46 56.76
N TYR A 628 29.06 -18.74 57.45
CA TYR A 628 29.07 -19.54 58.67
C TYR A 628 28.28 -18.87 59.80
N GLN A 629 28.44 -17.56 60.00
CA GLN A 629 27.67 -16.79 60.99
C GLN A 629 26.17 -16.81 60.70
N LEU A 630 25.77 -16.87 59.42
CA LEU A 630 24.38 -16.93 58.98
C LEU A 630 23.82 -18.37 58.94
N GLY A 631 24.59 -19.38 59.37
CA GLY A 631 24.18 -20.79 59.39
C GLY A 631 24.10 -21.46 58.01
N LYS A 632 24.73 -20.86 56.98
CA LYS A 632 24.82 -21.41 55.62
C LYS A 632 26.05 -22.33 55.51
N ASP A 633 26.06 -23.40 56.30
CA ASP A 633 27.25 -24.20 56.58
C ASP A 633 27.87 -24.87 55.35
N GLU A 634 27.05 -25.36 54.40
CA GLU A 634 27.55 -25.99 53.17
C GLU A 634 28.26 -24.97 52.26
N ASP A 635 27.64 -23.81 52.03
CA ASP A 635 28.26 -22.73 51.25
C ASP A 635 29.51 -22.17 51.95
N ALA A 636 29.42 -22.03 53.29
CA ALA A 636 30.54 -21.59 54.11
C ALA A 636 31.73 -22.54 53.97
N LYS A 637 31.50 -23.85 54.01
CA LYS A 637 32.55 -24.87 53.88
C LYS A 637 33.26 -24.77 52.53
N ILE A 638 32.54 -24.51 51.44
CA ILE A 638 33.14 -24.31 50.11
C ILE A 638 34.03 -23.06 50.12
N ALA A 639 33.50 -21.92 50.58
CA ALA A 639 34.25 -20.66 50.61
C ALA A 639 35.47 -20.70 51.56
N ILE A 640 35.34 -21.35 52.72
CA ILE A 640 36.41 -21.53 53.71
C ILE A 640 37.51 -22.47 53.19
N LYS A 641 37.17 -23.55 52.48
CA LYS A 641 38.16 -24.39 51.80
C LYS A 641 38.95 -23.61 50.77
N GLU A 642 38.29 -22.76 50.01
CA GLU A 642 38.95 -21.90 49.02
C GLU A 642 39.85 -20.85 49.69
N ALA A 643 39.38 -20.21 50.76
CA ALA A 643 40.21 -19.29 51.56
C ALA A 643 41.46 -19.98 52.11
N LEU A 644 41.35 -21.22 52.60
CA LEU A 644 42.48 -22.01 53.11
C LEU A 644 43.41 -22.46 51.98
N ARG A 645 42.88 -22.76 50.79
CA ARG A 645 43.68 -23.06 49.60
C ARG A 645 44.55 -21.87 49.20
N LEU A 646 43.97 -20.66 49.23
CA LEU A 646 44.67 -19.42 48.89
C LEU A 646 45.65 -18.98 49.98
N ASN A 647 45.38 -19.26 51.26
CA ASN A 647 46.27 -19.00 52.39
C ASN A 647 46.30 -20.16 53.41
N PRO A 648 47.16 -21.18 53.20
CA PRO A 648 47.22 -22.37 54.05
C PRO A 648 47.63 -22.13 55.51
N GLY A 649 48.23 -20.96 55.80
CA GLY A 649 48.69 -20.58 57.14
C GLY A 649 47.60 -19.96 58.02
N ASP A 650 46.39 -19.74 57.50
CA ASP A 650 45.33 -19.07 58.25
C ASP A 650 44.70 -20.00 59.30
N LYS A 651 45.18 -19.87 60.54
CA LYS A 651 44.72 -20.65 61.69
C LYS A 651 43.23 -20.48 61.98
N GLN A 652 42.66 -19.31 61.69
CA GLN A 652 41.24 -19.03 61.96
C GLN A 652 40.36 -19.76 60.94
N VAL A 653 40.70 -19.70 59.65
CA VAL A 653 39.99 -20.42 58.58
C VAL A 653 40.08 -21.93 58.81
N LYS A 654 41.25 -22.44 59.22
CA LYS A 654 41.44 -23.86 59.57
C LYS A 654 40.53 -24.31 60.71
N PHE A 655 40.48 -23.54 61.80
CA PHE A 655 39.61 -23.84 62.95
C PHE A 655 38.12 -23.87 62.56
N ILE A 656 37.66 -22.91 61.74
CA ILE A 656 36.27 -22.88 61.27
C ILE A 656 35.97 -24.07 60.35
N LEU A 657 36.91 -24.47 59.49
CA LEU A 657 36.76 -25.66 58.65
C LEU A 657 36.64 -26.95 59.49
N GLU A 658 37.47 -27.11 60.52
CA GLU A 658 37.41 -28.25 61.44
C GLU A 658 36.03 -28.33 62.12
N ARG A 659 35.50 -27.19 62.59
CA ARG A 659 34.18 -27.10 63.19
C ARG A 659 33.04 -27.42 62.21
N LEU A 660 33.13 -26.94 60.96
CA LEU A 660 32.19 -27.26 59.87
C LEU A 660 32.28 -28.74 59.41
N GLU A 661 33.41 -29.41 59.67
CA GLU A 661 33.61 -30.84 59.40
C GLU A 661 33.27 -31.73 60.60
N GLY A 662 32.87 -31.14 61.74
CA GLY A 662 32.52 -31.87 62.96
C GLY A 662 33.74 -32.48 63.68
N LYS A 663 34.92 -31.86 63.55
CA LYS A 663 36.18 -32.29 64.16
C LYS A 663 36.57 -31.45 65.37
#